data_AF-A0A0N4YAS5-F1
#
_entry.id   AF-A0A0N4YAS5-F1
#
_cell.length_a   1.000
_cell.length_b   1.000
_cell.length_c   1.000
_cell.angle_alpha   90.00
_cell.angle_beta   90.00
_cell.angle_gamma   90.00
#
_symmetry.space_group_name_H-M   'P 1'
#
loop_
_entity.id
_entity.type
_entity.pdbx_description
1 polymer ?
#
loop_
_entity_poly.entity_id
_entity_poly.type
_entity_poly.pdbx_seq_one_letter_code
_entity_poly.pdbx_strand_id
1 'polypeptide(L)'
;MIVTDGKRKLDLPAEGECVYDPSCAPPQILFRIHAETANSPPYGCLNDVRLFDGQHLKKGFNLVALNGTNGDVDSVATFDVAASDGEMINWLRALPPSSIIVGVSFGDVAERVSADARGALASFGAVKVVEWRGSSSYAILGQRGLQQHAHELVVPHFDDHSLFKIEGCFDVPLGDVRAINVSHFVPDIQRIDPEKMAALGGGSRVAKEVVVLGPEWKWCGMSAPCSADEISMFFFSGEHKDDHPRLCVGGRMIFDRDLNGAGRGLNLVSIEPKTGRVSSVAHFDTYQDDSYALEEWLENVPLGDIMAVVSFDEASNMQVSQQRFVPTHWYFVGHKRLAAYTPFEDLNIPSGNNWAKPIKISLCLPKKLDTWRGRTSNGKGSGYSRRLNLPRRHFCMKHDRHDEFCSENRIDDFIRPKALMDTSRSGDPVFNMPIVIAAGLSTDSLRICLESLMEQEGLNTQMIIVLYDKEYPENADLSSLFHVKSVPVNVSDGYNSLILSALSVGFSLFPSAPALAVIEEDIRLSDDWLYYLSQTVPVLLADPRLDVVQTFNPNGFMDTSADQSQVYRVEFQPPMYSYVIKRKTYVEGIKYTQECCTSPGRWNLRMSASLVPDVSRVTVAYTKLGDAKWTDALFTRDRRSSKGNSVLYDDFKSESVYQSSMTKQVGAAQKASLQTVRCASWRTQLAELVGNSTSVVITCGPETRDIAVAARCFGLYFDEHSTGVYKRVIRFVANSVRVFIVNEMLSKRGSSFAESSANISHS
;
A
#
# COMPACT_ATOMS: atom_id res chain seq x y z
N MET A 1 8.94 63.95 42.18
CA MET A 1 7.95 64.41 43.17
C MET A 1 6.65 63.65 42.92
N ILE A 2 6.09 63.18 44.01
CA ILE A 2 5.01 62.21 44.13
C ILE A 2 3.66 62.84 43.75
N VAL A 3 2.82 62.10 43.03
CA VAL A 3 1.35 62.21 43.15
C VAL A 3 0.78 60.81 43.36
N THR A 4 0.54 60.53 44.64
CA THR A 4 -0.52 59.75 45.30
C THR A 4 -1.41 58.80 44.49
N ASP A 5 -1.19 57.52 44.77
CA ASP A 5 -2.09 56.50 45.35
C ASP A 5 -3.62 56.61 45.12
N GLY A 6 -4.15 55.55 44.49
CA GLY A 6 -5.56 55.29 44.28
C GLY A 6 -5.81 53.80 44.17
N LYS A 7 -6.03 53.15 45.32
CA LYS A 7 -6.78 51.90 45.58
C LYS A 7 -6.56 50.73 44.60
N ARG A 8 -5.86 49.72 45.13
CA ARG A 8 -5.91 48.30 44.69
C ARG A 8 -7.36 47.87 44.42
N LYS A 9 -7.70 47.66 43.16
CA LYS A 9 -8.57 46.55 42.77
C LYS A 9 -7.66 45.32 42.75
N LEU A 10 -8.06 44.27 43.46
CA LEU A 10 -7.53 42.93 43.21
C LEU A 10 -7.85 42.63 41.75
N ASP A 11 -6.85 42.70 40.87
CA ASP A 11 -6.97 42.12 39.53
C ASP A 11 -7.06 40.61 39.74
N LEU A 12 -8.26 40.07 39.58
CA LEU A 12 -8.45 38.65 39.34
C LEU A 12 -7.68 38.33 38.04
N PRO A 13 -6.84 37.28 38.00
CA PRO A 13 -6.11 36.93 36.79
C PRO A 13 -7.10 36.66 35.65
N ALA A 14 -6.75 37.06 34.44
CA ALA A 14 -7.57 36.85 33.26
C ALA A 14 -7.85 35.34 33.06
N GLU A 15 -9.07 34.99 32.63
CA GLU A 15 -9.41 33.61 32.23
C GLU A 15 -8.43 33.13 31.15
N GLY A 16 -7.53 32.19 31.51
CA GLY A 16 -6.56 31.60 30.58
C GLY A 16 -5.10 31.55 31.05
N GLU A 17 -4.74 32.10 32.21
CA GLU A 17 -3.37 31.99 32.74
C GLU A 17 -3.17 30.67 33.54
N CYS A 18 -2.11 29.91 33.19
CA CYS A 18 -1.67 28.75 33.97
C CYS A 18 -0.99 29.25 35.27
N VAL A 19 -1.78 29.54 36.29
CA VAL A 19 -1.29 30.05 37.60
C VAL A 19 -1.08 28.90 38.58
N TYR A 20 0.07 28.94 39.29
CA TYR A 20 0.45 28.03 40.35
C TYR A 20 -0.56 28.02 41.50
N ASP A 21 -1.13 26.85 41.78
CA ASP A 21 -1.88 26.57 42.99
C ASP A 21 -1.05 25.61 43.87
N PRO A 22 -0.59 26.03 45.07
CA PRO A 22 0.25 25.21 45.96
C PRO A 22 -0.49 24.05 46.66
N SER A 23 -1.62 23.60 46.10
CA SER A 23 -2.50 22.59 46.69
C SER A 23 -2.04 21.13 46.49
N CYS A 24 -1.15 20.86 45.52
CA CYS A 24 -0.60 19.52 45.28
C CYS A 24 0.65 19.23 46.14
N ALA A 25 0.73 18.03 46.72
CA ALA A 25 1.88 17.61 47.51
C ALA A 25 3.02 17.14 46.59
N PRO A 26 4.27 17.61 46.73
CA PRO A 26 5.39 17.10 45.93
C PRO A 26 5.57 15.59 46.14
N PRO A 27 5.74 14.75 45.09
CA PRO A 27 6.05 15.07 43.69
C PRO A 27 4.85 15.09 42.71
N GLN A 28 3.62 15.34 43.18
CA GLN A 28 2.42 15.35 42.32
C GLN A 28 2.44 16.46 41.26
N ILE A 29 1.79 16.19 40.13
CA ILE A 29 1.60 17.13 39.02
C ILE A 29 0.18 17.71 39.08
N LEU A 30 0.08 19.03 39.21
CA LEU A 30 -1.16 19.79 39.05
C LEU A 30 -1.53 19.82 37.58
N PHE A 31 -2.72 19.35 37.22
CA PHE A 31 -3.27 19.48 35.87
C PHE A 31 -4.50 20.38 35.84
N ARG A 32 -4.64 21.12 34.74
CA ARG A 32 -5.85 21.88 34.42
C ARG A 32 -6.10 21.78 32.93
N ILE A 33 -7.23 21.20 32.53
CA ILE A 33 -7.61 21.04 31.13
C ILE A 33 -8.99 21.65 30.95
N HIS A 34 -9.07 22.59 30.01
CA HIS A 34 -10.27 23.31 29.64
C HIS A 34 -10.67 22.92 28.23
N ALA A 35 -11.87 22.39 28.07
CA ALA A 35 -12.42 22.05 26.77
C ALA A 35 -12.94 23.32 26.07
N GLU A 36 -13.05 23.32 24.75
CA GLU A 36 -13.56 24.48 24.01
C GLU A 36 -14.99 24.82 24.41
N THR A 37 -15.26 26.12 24.55
CA THR A 37 -16.62 26.67 24.72
C THR A 37 -16.90 27.73 23.66
N ALA A 38 -18.15 28.17 23.54
CA ALA A 38 -18.54 29.22 22.60
C ALA A 38 -17.74 30.53 22.76
N ASN A 39 -17.19 30.78 23.96
CA ASN A 39 -16.54 32.03 24.32
C ASN A 39 -15.03 31.89 24.58
N SER A 40 -14.47 30.68 24.62
CA SER A 40 -13.06 30.45 24.98
C SER A 40 -12.44 29.23 24.29
N PRO A 41 -11.23 29.36 23.71
CA PRO A 41 -10.52 28.24 23.10
C PRO A 41 -10.04 27.21 24.14
N PRO A 42 -9.80 25.96 23.74
CA PRO A 42 -9.31 24.94 24.66
C PRO A 42 -7.88 25.21 25.12
N TYR A 43 -7.53 24.75 26.33
CA TYR A 43 -6.16 24.78 26.82
C TYR A 43 -5.88 23.67 27.83
N GLY A 44 -4.60 23.32 27.99
CA GLY A 44 -4.12 22.38 29.01
C GLY A 44 -2.88 22.96 29.72
N CYS A 45 -2.80 22.77 31.02
CA CYS A 45 -1.67 23.18 31.87
C CYS A 45 -1.20 22.01 32.74
N LEU A 46 0.11 21.88 32.94
CA LEU A 46 0.75 21.00 33.94
C LEU A 46 1.75 21.82 34.77
N ASN A 47 1.62 21.88 36.10
CA ASN A 47 2.55 22.61 37.00
C ASN A 47 2.99 23.98 36.42
N ASP A 48 2.02 24.79 36.00
CA ASP A 48 2.18 26.15 35.40
C ASP A 48 2.64 26.21 33.95
N VAL A 49 2.98 25.06 33.36
CA VAL A 49 3.38 24.97 31.96
C VAL A 49 2.15 24.78 31.08
N ARG A 50 1.90 25.74 30.20
CA ARG A 50 0.87 25.62 29.17
C ARG A 50 1.34 24.62 28.10
N LEU A 51 0.53 23.60 27.86
CA LEU A 51 0.82 22.52 26.92
C LEU A 51 0.61 22.90 25.46
N PHE A 52 -0.34 23.80 25.20
CA PHE A 52 -0.71 24.28 23.87
C PHE A 52 -0.69 25.81 23.89
N ASP A 53 0.25 26.45 23.20
CA ASP A 53 0.26 27.90 23.06
C ASP A 53 -0.66 28.39 21.92
N GLY A 54 -0.89 29.70 21.83
CA GLY A 54 -1.80 30.28 20.83
C GLY A 54 -1.33 30.20 19.38
N GLN A 55 -0.08 29.82 19.10
CA GLN A 55 0.44 29.60 17.74
C GLN A 55 0.45 28.11 17.36
N HIS A 56 0.47 27.21 18.34
CA HIS A 56 0.54 25.77 18.18
C HIS A 56 -0.81 25.06 18.35
N LEU A 57 -1.83 25.73 18.88
CA LEU A 57 -3.21 25.23 18.90
C LEU A 57 -3.86 25.34 17.50
N LYS A 58 -4.14 24.20 16.85
CA LYS A 58 -4.83 24.15 15.55
C LYS A 58 -6.17 23.41 15.66
N LYS A 59 -7.08 23.70 14.72
CA LYS A 59 -8.35 22.95 14.58
C LYS A 59 -8.04 21.46 14.39
N GLY A 60 -8.81 20.60 15.05
CA GLY A 60 -8.51 19.17 15.15
C GLY A 60 -8.38 18.69 16.59
N PHE A 61 -7.54 17.68 16.82
CA PHE A 61 -7.25 17.14 18.16
C PHE A 61 -5.79 17.40 18.52
N ASN A 62 -5.57 18.12 19.62
CA ASN A 62 -4.24 18.51 20.10
C ASN A 62 -3.87 17.62 21.28
N LEU A 63 -2.72 16.94 21.20
CA LEU A 63 -2.27 15.92 22.15
C LEU A 63 -0.83 16.17 22.61
N VAL A 64 -0.57 15.94 23.90
CA VAL A 64 0.76 15.86 24.50
C VAL A 64 0.93 14.48 25.12
N ALA A 65 2.04 13.81 24.82
CA ALA A 65 2.44 12.59 25.50
C ALA A 65 3.53 12.90 26.53
N LEU A 66 3.35 12.38 27.74
CA LEU A 66 4.33 12.41 28.82
C LEU A 66 4.85 11.00 29.08
N ASN A 67 6.08 10.95 29.55
CA ASN A 67 6.69 9.72 30.01
C ASN A 67 5.97 9.21 31.27
N GLY A 68 5.54 7.95 31.23
CA GLY A 68 4.76 7.30 32.28
C GLY A 68 5.45 7.08 33.62
N THR A 69 6.76 7.37 33.71
CA THR A 69 7.58 7.10 34.91
C THR A 69 8.10 8.36 35.60
N ASN A 70 8.32 9.45 34.86
CA ASN A 70 8.84 10.71 35.43
C ASN A 70 8.00 11.95 35.08
N GLY A 71 7.02 11.85 34.18
CA GLY A 71 6.12 12.95 33.81
C GLY A 71 6.70 13.96 32.82
N ASP A 72 7.90 13.72 32.26
CA ASP A 72 8.51 14.59 31.25
C ASP A 72 7.74 14.56 29.93
N VAL A 73 7.71 15.67 29.20
CA VAL A 73 7.07 15.74 27.87
C VAL A 73 7.91 14.98 26.84
N ASP A 74 7.36 13.88 26.32
CA ASP A 74 8.00 13.05 25.28
C ASP A 74 7.70 13.59 23.87
N SER A 75 6.46 14.02 23.62
CA SER A 75 6.07 14.60 22.32
C SER A 75 4.78 15.43 22.39
N VAL A 76 4.65 16.38 21.47
CA VAL A 76 3.46 17.22 21.27
C VAL A 76 3.04 17.07 19.81
N ALA A 77 1.76 16.84 19.57
CA ALA A 77 1.21 16.65 18.24
C ALA A 77 -0.19 17.26 18.10
N THR A 78 -0.48 17.76 16.91
CA THR A 78 -1.80 18.26 16.55
C THR A 78 -2.26 17.56 15.29
N PHE A 79 -3.46 17.00 15.33
CA PHE A 79 -4.03 16.20 14.26
C PHE A 79 -5.26 16.87 13.69
N ASP A 80 -5.24 17.17 12.39
CA ASP A 80 -6.45 17.59 11.67
C ASP A 80 -7.31 16.35 11.39
N VAL A 81 -8.04 15.92 12.41
CA VAL A 81 -8.90 14.73 12.34
C VAL A 81 -10.07 14.91 11.38
N ALA A 82 -10.35 16.15 10.91
CA ALA A 82 -11.34 16.38 9.87
C ALA A 82 -10.86 15.95 8.48
N ALA A 83 -9.53 15.96 8.25
CA ALA A 83 -8.91 15.44 7.04
C ALA A 83 -8.66 13.93 7.13
N SER A 84 -8.08 13.46 8.24
CA SER A 84 -7.91 12.04 8.57
C SER A 84 -7.47 11.87 10.03
N ASP A 85 -8.02 10.87 10.73
CA ASP A 85 -7.60 10.49 12.08
C ASP A 85 -6.53 9.38 12.10
N GLY A 86 -6.08 8.91 10.93
CA GLY A 86 -5.09 7.84 10.81
C GLY A 86 -3.72 8.19 11.40
N GLU A 87 -3.28 9.43 11.24
CA GLU A 87 -2.02 9.92 11.84
C GLU A 87 -2.11 9.92 13.37
N MET A 88 -3.26 10.33 13.92
CA MET A 88 -3.52 10.31 15.36
C MET A 88 -3.53 8.88 15.91
N ILE A 89 -4.20 7.95 15.22
CA ILE A 89 -4.26 6.54 15.59
C ILE A 89 -2.85 5.94 15.63
N ASN A 90 -2.04 6.18 14.59
CA ASN A 90 -0.69 5.66 14.50
C ASN A 90 0.21 6.28 15.58
N TRP A 91 0.10 7.58 15.82
CA TRP A 91 0.84 8.26 16.88
C TRP A 91 0.48 7.70 18.26
N LEU A 92 -0.81 7.61 18.59
CA LEU A 92 -1.28 7.01 19.84
C LEU A 92 -0.75 5.58 19.98
N ARG A 93 -0.87 4.73 18.95
CA ARG A 93 -0.38 3.34 18.97
C ARG A 93 1.14 3.25 19.16
N ALA A 94 1.91 4.17 18.59
CA ALA A 94 3.38 4.20 18.68
C ALA A 94 3.94 4.68 20.03
N LEU A 95 3.12 5.29 20.89
CA LEU A 95 3.58 5.76 22.21
C LEU A 95 4.11 4.62 23.09
N PRO A 96 5.19 4.84 23.87
CA PRO A 96 5.72 3.85 24.80
C PRO A 96 4.66 3.24 25.74
N PRO A 97 4.88 2.00 26.25
CA PRO A 97 4.06 1.45 27.32
C PRO A 97 4.04 2.40 28.51
N SER A 98 2.90 2.53 29.18
CA SER A 98 2.66 3.45 30.30
C SER A 98 2.70 4.95 29.97
N SER A 99 2.84 5.40 28.73
CA SER A 99 2.75 6.83 28.40
C SER A 99 1.44 7.46 28.88
N ILE A 100 1.53 8.68 29.39
CA ILE A 100 0.39 9.52 29.79
C ILE A 100 0.07 10.44 28.62
N ILE A 101 -1.20 10.68 28.32
CA ILE A 101 -1.65 11.62 27.31
C ILE A 101 -2.51 12.72 27.93
N VAL A 102 -2.31 13.95 27.44
CA VAL A 102 -3.18 15.08 27.69
C VAL A 102 -3.69 15.58 26.34
N GLY A 103 -5.01 15.67 26.15
CA GLY A 103 -5.60 16.02 24.87
C GLY A 103 -6.79 16.96 24.96
N VAL A 104 -6.93 17.83 23.96
CA VAL A 104 -8.08 18.73 23.78
C VAL A 104 -8.50 18.83 22.31
N SER A 105 -9.80 18.79 22.03
CA SER A 105 -10.35 19.07 20.71
C SER A 105 -10.55 20.56 20.49
N PHE A 106 -10.31 21.02 19.26
CA PHE A 106 -10.59 22.38 18.83
C PHE A 106 -11.36 22.38 17.50
N GLY A 107 -12.56 22.94 17.49
CA GLY A 107 -13.56 22.87 16.44
C GLY A 107 -14.51 21.67 16.56
N ASP A 108 -15.56 21.68 15.75
CA ASP A 108 -16.52 20.56 15.66
C ASP A 108 -15.93 19.41 14.82
N VAL A 109 -15.19 18.53 15.50
CA VAL A 109 -14.42 17.46 14.86
C VAL A 109 -14.86 16.05 15.29
N ALA A 110 -15.83 15.96 16.20
CA ALA A 110 -16.25 14.72 16.84
C ALA A 110 -16.77 13.67 15.84
N GLU A 111 -17.46 14.12 14.79
CA GLU A 111 -18.04 13.28 13.74
C GLU A 111 -16.98 12.70 12.79
N ARG A 112 -15.76 13.23 12.84
CA ARG A 112 -14.64 12.80 11.99
C ARG A 112 -13.66 11.88 12.74
N VAL A 113 -13.94 11.56 14.01
CA VAL A 113 -13.14 10.65 14.83
C VAL A 113 -13.74 9.23 14.75
N SER A 114 -13.04 8.34 14.05
CA SER A 114 -13.45 6.95 13.79
C SER A 114 -13.48 6.09 15.06
N ALA A 115 -14.13 4.92 14.95
CA ALA A 115 -14.14 3.90 16.00
C ALA A 115 -12.72 3.45 16.39
N ASP A 116 -11.80 3.38 15.42
CA ASP A 116 -10.40 3.00 15.64
C ASP A 116 -9.64 4.06 16.45
N ALA A 117 -9.90 5.33 16.20
CA ALA A 117 -9.38 6.44 17.00
C ALA A 117 -9.94 6.45 18.42
N ARG A 118 -11.24 6.21 18.57
CA ARG A 118 -11.90 6.07 19.89
C ARG A 118 -11.35 4.86 20.65
N GLY A 119 -11.10 3.75 19.95
CA GLY A 119 -10.44 2.55 20.50
C GLY A 119 -8.99 2.80 20.90
N ALA A 120 -8.25 3.60 20.12
CA ALA A 120 -6.90 4.02 20.48
C ALA A 120 -6.90 4.88 21.75
N LEU A 121 -7.84 5.82 21.89
CA LEU A 121 -8.02 6.63 23.12
C LEU A 121 -8.47 5.76 24.32
N ALA A 122 -9.34 4.78 24.09
CA ALA A 122 -9.77 3.84 25.12
C ALA A 122 -8.60 3.04 25.71
N SER A 123 -7.53 2.79 24.94
CA SER A 123 -6.30 2.16 25.45
C SER A 123 -5.58 3.00 26.52
N PHE A 124 -5.95 4.27 26.69
CA PHE A 124 -5.47 5.19 27.73
C PHE A 124 -6.47 5.38 28.89
N GLY A 125 -7.51 4.55 28.96
CA GLY A 125 -8.56 4.61 29.99
C GLY A 125 -9.78 5.46 29.62
N ALA A 126 -9.87 5.92 28.37
CA ALA A 126 -10.99 6.72 27.89
C ALA A 126 -12.28 5.89 27.79
N VAL A 127 -13.31 6.27 28.53
CA VAL A 127 -14.63 5.65 28.54
C VAL A 127 -15.72 6.60 28.05
N LYS A 128 -15.61 7.90 28.31
CA LYS A 128 -16.55 8.93 27.82
C LYS A 128 -16.30 9.33 26.38
N VAL A 129 -15.17 8.93 25.79
CA VAL A 129 -14.89 9.14 24.36
C VAL A 129 -16.00 8.59 23.46
N VAL A 130 -16.74 7.57 23.89
CA VAL A 130 -17.88 7.03 23.13
C VAL A 130 -19.10 7.94 23.14
N GLU A 131 -19.18 8.91 24.06
CA GLU A 131 -20.24 9.92 24.17
C GLU A 131 -19.92 11.19 23.39
N TRP A 132 -18.66 11.36 22.94
CA TRP A 132 -18.24 12.51 22.14
C TRP A 132 -18.92 12.52 20.77
N ARG A 133 -19.76 13.52 20.48
CA ARG A 133 -20.59 13.64 19.27
C ARG A 133 -20.49 15.04 18.65
N GLY A 134 -21.00 15.22 17.44
CA GLY A 134 -21.05 16.52 16.76
C GLY A 134 -21.59 17.62 17.67
N SER A 135 -21.07 18.83 17.50
CA SER A 135 -21.37 20.00 18.34
C SER A 135 -21.01 19.83 19.82
N SER A 136 -20.03 18.98 20.15
CA SER A 136 -19.42 18.90 21.48
C SER A 136 -17.89 18.85 21.43
N SER A 137 -17.23 19.46 22.41
CA SER A 137 -15.78 19.43 22.60
C SER A 137 -15.39 18.31 23.58
N TYR A 138 -14.17 17.80 23.44
CA TYR A 138 -13.64 16.70 24.23
C TYR A 138 -12.25 17.00 24.77
N ALA A 139 -12.02 16.60 26.02
CA ALA A 139 -10.72 16.68 26.67
C ALA A 139 -10.43 15.40 27.46
N ILE A 140 -9.15 15.03 27.53
CA ILE A 140 -8.68 13.81 28.19
C ILE A 140 -7.35 14.01 28.91
N LEU A 141 -7.23 13.44 30.11
CA LEU A 141 -5.97 13.05 30.74
C LEU A 141 -6.05 11.55 31.04
N GLY A 142 -5.23 10.74 30.35
CA GLY A 142 -5.26 9.28 30.43
C GLY A 142 -3.88 8.66 30.39
N GLN A 143 -3.75 7.38 30.75
CA GLN A 143 -2.49 6.65 30.72
C GLN A 143 -2.65 5.28 30.06
N ARG A 144 -1.69 4.89 29.23
CA ARG A 144 -1.72 3.61 28.53
C ARG A 144 -1.76 2.45 29.51
N GLY A 145 -2.84 1.66 29.47
CA GLY A 145 -3.05 0.51 30.36
C GLY A 145 -3.57 0.86 31.76
N LEU A 146 -4.07 2.09 31.96
CA LEU A 146 -4.74 2.52 33.19
C LEU A 146 -5.94 1.60 33.49
N GLN A 147 -5.98 1.05 34.70
CA GLN A 147 -7.08 0.19 35.14
C GLN A 147 -8.31 0.99 35.60
N GLN A 148 -8.11 2.26 35.94
CA GLN A 148 -9.15 3.21 36.32
C GLN A 148 -9.56 4.04 35.09
N HIS A 149 -10.68 4.77 35.18
CA HIS A 149 -11.10 5.65 34.10
C HIS A 149 -10.19 6.86 33.99
N ALA A 150 -9.91 7.28 32.75
CA ALA A 150 -9.23 8.53 32.47
C ALA A 150 -10.06 9.73 32.96
N HIS A 151 -9.39 10.85 33.22
CA HIS A 151 -10.08 12.10 33.47
C HIS A 151 -10.56 12.67 32.13
N GLU A 152 -11.87 12.59 31.89
CA GLU A 152 -12.47 12.97 30.63
C GLU A 152 -13.58 14.01 30.80
N LEU A 153 -13.65 14.90 29.81
CA LEU A 153 -14.68 15.92 29.71
C LEU A 153 -15.27 15.97 28.30
N VAL A 154 -16.60 15.95 28.20
CA VAL A 154 -17.35 16.18 26.96
C VAL A 154 -18.25 17.39 27.22
N VAL A 155 -18.12 18.47 26.44
CA VAL A 155 -18.88 19.72 26.64
C VAL A 155 -19.66 20.05 25.38
N PRO A 156 -21.00 20.11 25.42
CA PRO A 156 -21.79 20.60 24.30
C PRO A 156 -21.53 22.09 24.03
N HIS A 157 -21.38 22.50 22.76
CA HIS A 157 -21.08 23.90 22.40
C HIS A 157 -22.21 24.90 22.73
N PHE A 158 -23.43 24.41 23.00
CA PHE A 158 -24.63 25.22 23.21
C PHE A 158 -25.09 25.30 24.68
N ASP A 159 -24.32 24.75 25.63
CA ASP A 159 -24.71 24.70 27.04
C ASP A 159 -23.73 25.48 27.94
N ASP A 160 -24.15 26.67 28.39
CA ASP A 160 -23.37 27.58 29.25
C ASP A 160 -23.40 27.17 30.75
N HIS A 161 -24.10 26.08 31.09
CA HIS A 161 -24.23 25.56 32.46
C HIS A 161 -23.35 24.35 32.76
N SER A 162 -22.65 23.80 31.76
CA SER A 162 -21.81 22.62 31.89
C SER A 162 -20.42 22.93 32.49
N LEU A 163 -19.87 22.02 33.29
CA LEU A 163 -18.47 22.10 33.73
C LEU A 163 -17.56 21.97 32.51
N PHE A 164 -16.83 23.04 32.17
CA PHE A 164 -15.97 23.10 30.98
C PHE A 164 -14.48 22.89 31.27
N LYS A 165 -14.14 22.59 32.53
CA LYS A 165 -12.77 22.41 33.01
C LYS A 165 -12.66 21.21 33.95
N ILE A 166 -11.61 20.43 33.79
CA ILE A 166 -11.14 19.43 34.76
C ILE A 166 -9.83 19.91 35.37
N GLU A 167 -9.71 19.84 36.69
CA GLU A 167 -8.49 20.21 37.42
C GLU A 167 -8.28 19.31 38.64
N GLY A 168 -7.02 19.08 39.01
CA GLY A 168 -6.65 18.25 40.13
C GLY A 168 -5.16 17.95 40.18
N CYS A 169 -4.75 17.07 41.08
CA CYS A 169 -3.38 16.59 41.22
C CYS A 169 -3.31 15.12 40.83
N PHE A 170 -2.24 14.70 40.15
CA PHE A 170 -1.97 13.28 39.90
C PHE A 170 -0.52 12.89 40.21
N ASP A 171 -0.33 11.65 40.63
CA ASP A 171 0.98 11.02 40.77
C ASP A 171 1.42 10.41 39.43
N VAL A 172 2.73 10.22 39.22
CA VAL A 172 3.23 9.44 38.07
C VAL A 172 3.68 8.07 38.61
N PRO A 173 3.07 6.96 38.17
CA PRO A 173 1.99 6.83 37.17
C PRO A 173 0.61 7.33 37.64
N LEU A 174 -0.24 7.75 36.69
CA LEU A 174 -1.59 8.32 36.86
C LEU A 174 -2.53 7.43 37.69
N GLY A 175 -2.25 6.13 37.77
CA GLY A 175 -2.95 5.16 38.61
C GLY A 175 -2.36 3.77 38.45
N ASP A 176 -3.14 2.72 38.77
CA ASP A 176 -2.72 1.34 38.55
C ASP A 176 -2.60 1.04 37.05
N VAL A 177 -1.39 0.68 36.59
CA VAL A 177 -1.10 0.36 35.18
C VAL A 177 -0.66 -1.11 35.05
N ARG A 178 -1.30 -1.88 34.16
CA ARG A 178 -0.84 -3.24 33.81
C ARG A 178 0.03 -3.22 32.56
N ALA A 179 1.05 -4.09 32.54
CA ALA A 179 1.87 -4.31 31.35
C ALA A 179 1.02 -4.93 30.23
N ILE A 180 0.70 -4.13 29.21
CA ILE A 180 0.06 -4.63 27.98
C ILE A 180 1.18 -5.19 27.09
N ASN A 181 1.20 -6.51 26.93
CA ASN A 181 2.02 -7.16 25.91
C ASN A 181 1.39 -6.88 24.54
N VAL A 182 2.02 -6.02 23.74
CA VAL A 182 1.49 -5.56 22.44
C VAL A 182 1.45 -6.68 21.37
N SER A 183 1.83 -7.91 21.72
CA SER A 183 1.75 -9.09 20.86
C SER A 183 0.43 -9.87 20.93
N HIS A 184 -0.51 -9.50 21.80
CA HIS A 184 -1.81 -10.17 21.93
C HIS A 184 -2.95 -9.16 22.13
N PHE A 185 -3.19 -8.32 21.11
CA PHE A 185 -4.48 -7.65 20.92
C PHE A 185 -4.99 -7.93 19.50
N VAL A 186 -5.12 -9.22 19.18
CA VAL A 186 -6.36 -9.65 18.53
C VAL A 186 -7.24 -10.03 19.72
N PRO A 187 -8.34 -9.30 20.01
CA PRO A 187 -9.30 -9.85 20.95
C PRO A 187 -9.79 -11.16 20.32
N ASP A 188 -9.54 -12.28 21.01
CA ASP A 188 -10.46 -13.40 20.90
C ASP A 188 -11.84 -12.80 21.14
N ILE A 189 -12.69 -12.84 20.11
CA ILE A 189 -14.09 -12.46 20.19
C ILE A 189 -14.73 -13.45 21.16
N GLN A 190 -14.61 -13.17 22.46
CA GLN A 190 -15.52 -13.72 23.44
C GLN A 190 -16.87 -13.13 23.08
N ARG A 191 -17.71 -14.01 22.53
CA ARG A 191 -19.15 -13.82 22.33
C ARG A 191 -19.70 -13.03 23.51
N ILE A 192 -20.14 -11.81 23.22
CA ILE A 192 -20.91 -11.01 24.15
C ILE A 192 -22.15 -11.83 24.51
N ASP A 193 -22.30 -12.11 25.80
CA ASP A 193 -23.46 -12.76 26.38
C ASP A 193 -24.72 -11.91 26.09
N PRO A 194 -25.63 -12.39 25.22
CA PRO A 194 -26.78 -11.61 24.76
C PRO A 194 -27.74 -11.23 25.90
N GLU A 195 -27.72 -11.96 27.02
CA GLU A 195 -28.65 -11.74 28.14
C GLU A 195 -28.19 -10.57 29.02
N LYS A 196 -26.88 -10.31 29.13
CA LYS A 196 -26.36 -9.17 29.90
C LYS A 196 -26.47 -7.82 29.16
N MET A 197 -26.43 -7.85 27.83
CA MET A 197 -26.70 -6.66 27.00
C MET A 197 -28.18 -6.24 27.01
N ALA A 198 -29.11 -7.16 27.33
CA ALA A 198 -30.53 -6.85 27.43
C ALA A 198 -30.89 -6.01 28.67
N ALA A 199 -30.00 -5.94 29.67
CA ALA A 199 -30.28 -5.30 30.95
C ALA A 199 -29.84 -3.82 31.04
N LEU A 200 -29.13 -3.26 30.05
CA LEU A 200 -28.47 -1.95 30.18
C LEU A 200 -28.95 -0.85 29.22
N GLY A 201 -29.92 -1.10 28.35
CA GLY A 201 -30.38 -0.13 27.33
C GLY A 201 -31.71 0.53 27.67
N GLY A 202 -31.72 1.49 28.61
CA GLY A 202 -32.84 2.40 28.80
C GLY A 202 -32.84 3.50 27.74
N GLY A 203 -33.90 3.56 26.93
CA GLY A 203 -34.35 4.78 26.24
C GLY A 203 -33.95 4.99 24.77
N SER A 204 -34.72 4.37 23.86
CA SER A 204 -35.08 4.84 22.49
C SER A 204 -33.92 5.08 21.49
N ARG A 205 -33.72 4.33 20.40
CA ARG A 205 -34.65 3.68 19.46
C ARG A 205 -34.10 2.32 19.05
N VAL A 206 -34.91 1.29 19.23
CA VAL A 206 -34.60 -0.10 18.91
C VAL A 206 -34.95 -0.35 17.44
N ALA A 207 -33.98 -0.79 16.64
CA ALA A 207 -34.21 -1.64 15.47
C ALA A 207 -33.57 -3.02 15.71
N LYS A 208 -34.09 -3.74 16.71
CA LYS A 208 -34.25 -5.19 16.56
C LYS A 208 -35.49 -5.38 15.70
N GLU A 209 -35.35 -5.27 14.38
CA GLU A 209 -36.40 -5.82 13.53
C GLU A 209 -36.19 -7.34 13.46
N VAL A 210 -37.16 -8.07 13.99
CA VAL A 210 -37.35 -9.49 13.69
C VAL A 210 -37.49 -9.58 12.18
N VAL A 211 -36.57 -10.26 11.50
CA VAL A 211 -36.65 -10.48 10.04
C VAL A 211 -38.00 -11.13 9.74
N VAL A 212 -38.90 -10.41 9.07
CA VAL A 212 -40.21 -10.93 8.68
C VAL A 212 -40.05 -11.67 7.36
N LEU A 213 -40.28 -12.98 7.37
CA LEU A 213 -40.27 -13.77 6.14
C LEU A 213 -41.62 -13.61 5.44
N GLY A 214 -41.60 -13.05 4.23
CA GLY A 214 -42.75 -12.90 3.38
C GLY A 214 -43.25 -14.22 2.77
N PRO A 215 -44.18 -14.15 1.81
CA PRO A 215 -44.77 -15.33 1.18
C PRO A 215 -43.70 -16.24 0.55
N GLU A 216 -43.99 -17.54 0.52
CA GLU A 216 -43.18 -18.49 -0.23
C GLU A 216 -43.30 -18.20 -1.72
N TRP A 217 -42.16 -18.02 -2.36
CA TRP A 217 -42.07 -17.93 -3.80
C TRP A 217 -41.06 -18.96 -4.29
N LYS A 218 -41.60 -20.10 -4.72
CA LYS A 218 -40.83 -21.28 -5.08
C LYS A 218 -39.67 -20.92 -6.02
N TRP A 219 -38.46 -21.27 -5.59
CA TRP A 219 -37.20 -21.01 -6.30
C TRP A 219 -36.99 -19.54 -6.70
N CYS A 220 -37.58 -18.61 -5.95
CA CYS A 220 -37.58 -17.18 -6.26
C CYS A 220 -37.98 -16.87 -7.71
N GLY A 221 -39.00 -17.58 -8.20
CA GLY A 221 -39.57 -17.39 -9.54
C GLY A 221 -38.88 -18.12 -10.68
N MET A 222 -37.81 -18.89 -10.40
CA MET A 222 -37.15 -19.72 -11.39
C MET A 222 -38.00 -20.95 -11.75
N SER A 223 -37.80 -21.50 -12.96
CA SER A 223 -38.50 -22.70 -13.44
C SER A 223 -37.91 -24.02 -12.90
N ALA A 224 -36.70 -23.97 -12.33
CA ALA A 224 -35.97 -25.12 -11.80
C ALA A 224 -35.25 -24.77 -10.47
N PRO A 225 -35.03 -25.76 -9.58
CA PRO A 225 -34.29 -25.54 -8.33
C PRO A 225 -32.79 -25.32 -8.57
N CYS A 226 -32.15 -24.58 -7.68
CA CYS A 226 -30.67 -24.50 -7.61
C CYS A 226 -30.07 -25.80 -7.05
N SER A 227 -28.77 -26.00 -7.26
CA SER A 227 -28.05 -27.11 -6.62
C SER A 227 -27.96 -26.94 -5.10
N ALA A 228 -27.68 -28.02 -4.35
CA ALA A 228 -27.64 -28.00 -2.88
C ALA A 228 -26.60 -27.02 -2.28
N ASP A 229 -25.57 -26.68 -3.06
CA ASP A 229 -24.50 -25.73 -2.71
C ASP A 229 -24.79 -24.29 -3.18
N GLU A 230 -26.00 -24.03 -3.65
CA GLU A 230 -26.45 -22.73 -4.16
C GLU A 230 -27.74 -22.26 -3.46
N ILE A 231 -27.98 -20.95 -3.47
CA ILE A 231 -29.14 -20.28 -2.89
C ILE A 231 -29.89 -19.61 -4.04
N SER A 232 -31.20 -19.87 -4.17
CA SER A 232 -32.03 -19.19 -5.16
C SER A 232 -32.27 -17.74 -4.75
N MET A 233 -31.99 -16.79 -5.63
CA MET A 233 -32.13 -15.35 -5.39
C MET A 233 -32.99 -14.70 -6.48
N PHE A 234 -33.71 -13.64 -6.14
CA PHE A 234 -34.32 -12.72 -7.12
C PHE A 234 -34.16 -11.27 -6.67
N PHE A 235 -33.78 -10.40 -7.59
CA PHE A 235 -33.60 -8.97 -7.38
C PHE A 235 -34.52 -8.19 -8.31
N PHE A 236 -35.21 -7.21 -7.76
CA PHE A 236 -36.03 -6.27 -8.49
C PHE A 236 -35.91 -4.87 -7.93
N SER A 237 -35.45 -3.92 -8.75
CA SER A 237 -35.17 -2.54 -8.34
C SER A 237 -36.33 -1.57 -8.55
N GLY A 238 -37.50 -2.05 -8.99
CA GLY A 238 -38.66 -1.21 -9.33
C GLY A 238 -38.60 -0.60 -10.74
N GLU A 239 -39.76 -0.41 -11.37
CA GLU A 239 -39.88 0.27 -12.68
C GLU A 239 -40.10 1.79 -12.56
N HIS A 240 -40.67 2.23 -11.44
CA HIS A 240 -40.96 3.62 -11.10
C HIS A 240 -41.11 3.77 -9.58
N LYS A 241 -41.18 5.01 -9.08
CA LYS A 241 -41.27 5.37 -7.64
C LYS A 241 -42.37 4.67 -6.82
N ASP A 242 -43.41 4.15 -7.48
CA ASP A 242 -44.55 3.47 -6.84
C ASP A 242 -44.44 1.92 -6.92
N ASP A 243 -43.39 1.38 -7.53
CA ASP A 243 -43.16 -0.04 -7.73
C ASP A 243 -41.99 -0.54 -6.88
N HIS A 244 -42.28 -0.77 -5.60
CA HIS A 244 -41.33 -1.08 -4.53
C HIS A 244 -40.31 -2.19 -4.89
N PRO A 245 -39.11 -2.15 -4.28
CA PRO A 245 -38.08 -3.14 -4.56
C PRO A 245 -38.50 -4.50 -4.02
N ARG A 246 -38.09 -5.56 -4.73
CA ARG A 246 -38.32 -6.94 -4.30
C ARG A 246 -37.03 -7.73 -4.23
N LEU A 247 -36.84 -8.44 -3.13
CA LEU A 247 -35.73 -9.34 -2.92
C LEU A 247 -36.25 -10.67 -2.37
N CYS A 248 -35.95 -11.76 -3.08
CA CYS A 248 -36.23 -13.13 -2.61
C CYS A 248 -34.93 -13.87 -2.32
N VAL A 249 -34.89 -14.57 -1.19
CA VAL A 249 -33.75 -15.38 -0.74
C VAL A 249 -34.24 -16.78 -0.38
N GLY A 250 -33.67 -17.81 -1.00
CA GLY A 250 -33.96 -19.21 -0.65
C GLY A 250 -35.43 -19.62 -0.83
N GLY A 251 -36.18 -18.92 -1.69
CA GLY A 251 -37.61 -19.16 -1.92
C GLY A 251 -38.56 -18.41 -0.98
N ARG A 252 -38.05 -17.48 -0.18
CA ARG A 252 -38.83 -16.59 0.68
C ARG A 252 -38.64 -15.14 0.27
N MET A 253 -39.73 -14.39 0.17
CA MET A 253 -39.67 -12.93 -0.01
C MET A 253 -39.12 -12.27 1.25
N ILE A 254 -38.12 -11.40 1.08
CA ILE A 254 -37.44 -10.67 2.15
C ILE A 254 -37.74 -9.17 2.05
N PHE A 255 -37.71 -8.60 0.85
CA PHE A 255 -38.21 -7.24 0.62
C PHE A 255 -39.36 -7.28 -0.38
N ASP A 256 -40.41 -6.55 -0.09
CA ASP A 256 -41.57 -6.27 -0.93
C ASP A 256 -42.31 -5.07 -0.32
N ARG A 257 -43.37 -4.58 -0.98
CA ARG A 257 -44.22 -3.54 -0.43
C ARG A 257 -44.70 -3.91 0.98
N ASP A 258 -44.48 -2.99 1.92
CA ASP A 258 -44.83 -3.13 3.34
C ASP A 258 -44.12 -4.31 4.06
N LEU A 259 -43.01 -4.82 3.51
CA LEU A 259 -42.21 -5.92 4.09
C LEU A 259 -40.79 -5.45 4.43
N ASN A 260 -40.39 -5.61 5.70
CA ASN A 260 -39.06 -5.27 6.22
C ASN A 260 -38.60 -3.84 5.87
N GLY A 261 -39.53 -2.88 5.79
CA GLY A 261 -39.20 -1.48 5.51
C GLY A 261 -38.72 -1.19 4.09
N ALA A 262 -39.00 -2.06 3.11
CA ALA A 262 -38.53 -1.89 1.74
C ALA A 262 -38.91 -0.51 1.13
N GLY A 263 -37.91 0.29 0.78
CA GLY A 263 -38.10 1.71 0.42
C GLY A 263 -36.97 2.31 -0.42
N ARG A 264 -37.04 3.64 -0.65
CA ARG A 264 -36.07 4.40 -1.46
C ARG A 264 -34.68 4.30 -0.88
N GLY A 265 -33.65 4.21 -1.72
CA GLY A 265 -32.27 4.08 -1.30
C GLY A 265 -31.81 2.63 -1.38
N LEU A 266 -31.09 2.15 -0.36
CA LEU A 266 -30.49 0.82 -0.33
C LEU A 266 -31.29 -0.12 0.57
N ASN A 267 -31.63 -1.30 0.06
CA ASN A 267 -32.29 -2.37 0.80
C ASN A 267 -31.33 -3.55 0.90
N LEU A 268 -30.89 -3.89 2.10
CA LEU A 268 -29.79 -4.81 2.37
C LEU A 268 -30.25 -6.03 3.17
N VAL A 269 -29.68 -7.19 2.85
CA VAL A 269 -29.88 -8.44 3.58
C VAL A 269 -28.53 -9.08 3.90
N SER A 270 -28.38 -9.58 5.10
CA SER A 270 -27.28 -10.46 5.51
C SER A 270 -27.74 -11.91 5.55
N ILE A 271 -26.96 -12.82 4.97
CA ILE A 271 -27.31 -14.22 4.73
C ILE A 271 -26.17 -15.11 5.20
N GLU A 272 -26.47 -16.05 6.09
CA GLU A 272 -25.51 -17.05 6.52
C GLU A 272 -25.24 -18.05 5.36
N PRO A 273 -24.01 -18.13 4.83
CA PRO A 273 -23.72 -18.87 3.61
C PRO A 273 -24.02 -20.37 3.70
N LYS A 274 -23.77 -21.00 4.86
CA LYS A 274 -23.92 -22.46 5.01
C LYS A 274 -25.37 -22.91 4.90
N THR A 275 -26.27 -22.15 5.53
CA THR A 275 -27.69 -22.49 5.66
C THR A 275 -28.55 -21.78 4.61
N GLY A 276 -28.08 -20.65 4.07
CA GLY A 276 -28.89 -19.75 3.25
C GLY A 276 -29.93 -18.97 4.05
N ARG A 277 -29.82 -18.96 5.38
CA ARG A 277 -30.75 -18.27 6.28
C ARG A 277 -30.42 -16.78 6.35
N VAL A 278 -31.43 -15.94 6.25
CA VAL A 278 -31.29 -14.50 6.48
C VAL A 278 -31.02 -14.23 7.97
N SER A 279 -29.91 -13.56 8.26
CA SER A 279 -29.45 -13.21 9.61
C SER A 279 -29.94 -11.83 10.04
N SER A 280 -29.96 -10.85 9.13
CA SER A 280 -30.51 -9.51 9.35
C SER A 280 -30.95 -8.86 8.04
N VAL A 281 -31.80 -7.83 8.16
CA VAL A 281 -32.24 -6.95 7.05
C VAL A 281 -32.04 -5.49 7.48
N ALA A 282 -31.87 -4.59 6.52
CA ALA A 282 -31.86 -3.16 6.75
C ALA A 282 -32.29 -2.39 5.50
N HIS A 283 -32.84 -1.20 5.70
CA HIS A 283 -33.18 -0.24 4.66
C HIS A 283 -32.58 1.12 5.06
N PHE A 284 -31.94 1.80 4.10
CA PHE A 284 -31.36 3.12 4.30
C PHE A 284 -31.71 4.04 3.13
N ASP A 285 -32.34 5.17 3.42
CA ASP A 285 -32.64 6.20 2.43
C ASP A 285 -31.43 7.12 2.21
N THR A 286 -30.42 6.60 1.52
CA THR A 286 -29.15 7.30 1.24
C THR A 286 -29.29 8.55 0.36
N TYR A 287 -30.51 8.89 -0.05
CA TYR A 287 -30.82 10.16 -0.71
C TYR A 287 -31.15 11.28 0.29
N GLN A 288 -31.90 10.98 1.36
CA GLN A 288 -32.30 11.97 2.37
C GLN A 288 -31.48 11.92 3.65
N ASP A 289 -30.99 10.73 4.00
CA ASP A 289 -30.33 10.46 5.27
C ASP A 289 -28.81 10.38 5.10
N ASP A 290 -28.09 10.64 6.18
CA ASP A 290 -26.63 10.48 6.23
C ASP A 290 -26.23 8.99 6.26
N SER A 291 -25.02 8.69 5.81
CA SER A 291 -24.55 7.31 5.60
C SER A 291 -24.13 6.58 6.88
N TYR A 292 -24.13 7.25 8.04
CA TYR A 292 -23.66 6.70 9.32
C TYR A 292 -24.35 5.40 9.75
N ALA A 293 -25.69 5.33 9.65
CA ALA A 293 -26.45 4.16 10.07
C ALA A 293 -26.19 2.94 9.15
N LEU A 294 -25.92 3.20 7.86
CA LEU A 294 -25.50 2.20 6.91
C LEU A 294 -24.09 1.68 7.25
N GLU A 295 -23.14 2.58 7.56
CA GLU A 295 -21.78 2.23 7.97
C GLU A 295 -21.78 1.35 9.23
N GLU A 296 -22.51 1.75 10.27
CA GLU A 296 -22.65 0.98 11.51
C GLU A 296 -23.23 -0.42 11.25
N TRP A 297 -24.24 -0.53 10.39
CA TRP A 297 -24.81 -1.84 10.03
C TRP A 297 -23.78 -2.71 9.30
N LEU A 298 -23.05 -2.17 8.32
CA LEU A 298 -22.01 -2.87 7.57
C LEU A 298 -20.83 -3.31 8.45
N GLU A 299 -20.47 -2.52 9.47
CA GLU A 299 -19.46 -2.91 10.45
C GLU A 299 -19.88 -4.13 11.27
N ASN A 300 -21.17 -4.19 11.63
CA ASN A 300 -21.79 -5.24 12.44
C ASN A 300 -22.20 -6.50 11.65
N VAL A 301 -22.16 -6.49 10.32
CA VAL A 301 -22.37 -7.71 9.51
C VAL A 301 -21.30 -8.75 9.87
N PRO A 302 -21.71 -9.98 10.26
CA PRO A 302 -20.77 -11.04 10.62
C PRO A 302 -19.74 -11.33 9.51
N LEU A 303 -18.48 -11.56 9.89
CA LEU A 303 -17.44 -11.94 8.95
C LEU A 303 -17.79 -13.27 8.26
N GLY A 304 -17.86 -13.25 6.93
CA GLY A 304 -18.19 -14.40 6.11
C GLY A 304 -19.66 -14.53 5.75
N ASP A 305 -20.56 -13.73 6.34
CA ASP A 305 -21.95 -13.65 5.88
C ASP A 305 -22.02 -13.00 4.50
N ILE A 306 -22.91 -13.51 3.66
CA ILE A 306 -23.20 -12.94 2.35
C ILE A 306 -24.12 -11.73 2.55
N MET A 307 -23.72 -10.60 2.02
CA MET A 307 -24.51 -9.38 1.98
C MET A 307 -25.06 -9.19 0.57
N ALA A 308 -26.36 -8.95 0.45
CA ALA A 308 -27.02 -8.66 -0.83
C ALA A 308 -27.80 -7.34 -0.74
N VAL A 309 -27.75 -6.54 -1.81
CA VAL A 309 -28.33 -5.20 -1.91
C VAL A 309 -29.20 -5.11 -3.15
N VAL A 310 -30.31 -4.39 -3.03
CA VAL A 310 -31.07 -3.86 -4.15
C VAL A 310 -31.39 -2.39 -3.92
N SER A 311 -31.06 -1.53 -4.88
CA SER A 311 -31.43 -0.12 -4.84
C SER A 311 -32.86 0.10 -5.34
N PHE A 312 -33.48 1.19 -4.90
CA PHE A 312 -34.81 1.62 -5.36
C PHE A 312 -34.90 3.13 -5.41
N ASP A 313 -35.56 3.65 -6.45
CA ASP A 313 -35.71 5.09 -6.72
C ASP A 313 -34.34 5.78 -6.74
N GLU A 314 -34.01 6.67 -5.80
CA GLU A 314 -32.70 7.33 -5.77
C GLU A 314 -31.86 6.83 -4.58
N ALA A 315 -30.67 6.29 -4.86
CA ALA A 315 -29.76 5.77 -3.84
C ALA A 315 -28.43 6.54 -3.74
N SER A 316 -28.24 7.59 -4.54
CA SER A 316 -27.02 8.39 -4.57
C SER A 316 -27.29 9.88 -4.36
N ASN A 317 -26.58 10.49 -3.41
CA ASN A 317 -26.46 11.93 -3.27
C ASN A 317 -24.97 12.28 -3.20
N MET A 318 -24.27 12.35 -4.35
CA MET A 318 -22.86 12.73 -4.36
C MET A 318 -22.65 13.98 -5.23
N GLN A 319 -22.39 15.09 -4.54
CA GLN A 319 -21.89 16.34 -5.11
C GLN A 319 -20.52 16.10 -5.77
N VAL A 320 -20.52 15.83 -7.07
CA VAL A 320 -19.40 16.15 -7.94
C VAL A 320 -19.97 17.01 -9.08
N SER A 321 -19.64 18.30 -9.04
CA SER A 321 -19.80 19.31 -10.10
C SER A 321 -21.02 19.18 -11.05
N GLN A 322 -22.06 19.97 -10.77
CA GLN A 322 -23.08 20.45 -11.74
C GLN A 322 -23.57 19.45 -12.81
N GLN A 323 -24.28 18.40 -12.41
CA GLN A 323 -25.36 17.81 -13.21
C GLN A 323 -26.36 17.12 -12.27
N ARG A 324 -27.66 17.39 -12.43
CA ARG A 324 -28.71 16.67 -11.69
C ARG A 324 -28.77 15.26 -12.26
N PHE A 325 -28.27 14.27 -11.53
CA PHE A 325 -28.29 12.87 -11.96
C PHE A 325 -29.67 12.24 -11.69
N VAL A 326 -29.97 11.21 -12.48
CA VAL A 326 -31.27 10.52 -12.62
C VAL A 326 -31.16 9.14 -11.96
N PRO A 327 -32.24 8.56 -11.38
CA PRO A 327 -32.25 7.29 -10.65
C PRO A 327 -31.43 6.17 -11.28
N THR A 328 -30.44 5.66 -10.53
CA THR A 328 -29.63 4.48 -10.91
C THR A 328 -30.17 3.22 -10.24
N HIS A 329 -30.30 2.14 -11.02
CA HIS A 329 -30.72 0.83 -10.50
C HIS A 329 -29.51 -0.06 -10.33
N TRP A 330 -29.31 -0.58 -9.12
CA TRP A 330 -28.15 -1.36 -8.72
C TRP A 330 -28.58 -2.58 -7.92
N TYR A 331 -27.94 -3.72 -8.19
CA TYR A 331 -27.94 -4.84 -7.26
C TYR A 331 -26.50 -5.30 -7.05
N PHE A 332 -26.21 -5.77 -5.85
CA PHE A 332 -24.89 -6.24 -5.45
C PHE A 332 -25.01 -7.42 -4.51
N VAL A 333 -24.09 -8.38 -4.61
CA VAL A 333 -23.97 -9.48 -3.64
C VAL A 333 -22.50 -9.74 -3.35
N GLY A 334 -22.05 -9.58 -2.11
CA GLY A 334 -20.66 -9.79 -1.70
C GLY A 334 -20.53 -10.22 -0.24
N HIS A 335 -19.32 -10.28 0.30
CA HIS A 335 -19.09 -10.41 1.74
C HIS A 335 -17.86 -9.63 2.18
N LYS A 336 -17.81 -9.30 3.48
CA LYS A 336 -16.67 -8.61 4.09
C LYS A 336 -15.38 -9.43 3.87
N ARG A 337 -14.30 -8.76 3.44
CA ARG A 337 -12.99 -9.35 3.10
C ARG A 337 -12.96 -10.30 1.88
N LEU A 338 -13.93 -10.23 0.97
CA LEU A 338 -13.80 -10.88 -0.32
C LEU A 338 -12.56 -10.30 -1.03
N ALA A 339 -11.60 -11.16 -1.37
CA ALA A 339 -10.32 -10.75 -1.97
C ALA A 339 -10.41 -10.33 -3.45
N ALA A 340 -11.64 -10.33 -4.02
CA ALA A 340 -11.94 -10.04 -5.42
C ALA A 340 -13.26 -9.26 -5.55
N TYR A 341 -13.52 -8.65 -6.72
CA TYR A 341 -14.84 -8.12 -7.05
C TYR A 341 -15.84 -9.26 -7.24
N THR A 342 -17.07 -9.06 -6.77
CA THR A 342 -18.14 -10.05 -6.94
C THR A 342 -18.63 -10.06 -8.40
N PRO A 343 -18.90 -11.23 -9.00
CA PRO A 343 -19.54 -11.31 -10.32
C PRO A 343 -21.07 -11.13 -10.24
N PHE A 344 -21.62 -10.94 -9.03
CA PHE A 344 -23.04 -10.79 -8.75
C PHE A 344 -23.36 -9.33 -8.49
N GLU A 345 -23.10 -8.50 -9.48
CA GLU A 345 -23.36 -7.07 -9.47
C GLU A 345 -23.78 -6.62 -10.86
N ASP A 346 -24.78 -5.75 -10.93
CA ASP A 346 -25.15 -5.06 -12.16
C ASP A 346 -25.68 -3.67 -11.82
N LEU A 347 -25.42 -2.72 -12.72
CA LEU A 347 -25.77 -1.32 -12.56
C LEU A 347 -26.36 -0.81 -13.87
N ASN A 348 -27.66 -0.54 -13.87
CA ASN A 348 -28.32 0.13 -14.97
C ASN A 348 -28.26 1.64 -14.74
N ILE A 349 -27.52 2.32 -15.62
CA ILE A 349 -27.43 3.78 -15.65
C ILE A 349 -28.43 4.29 -16.69
N PRO A 350 -29.22 5.34 -16.38
CA PRO A 350 -30.16 5.91 -17.33
C PRO A 350 -29.47 6.54 -18.54
N SER A 351 -30.13 6.47 -19.71
CA SER A 351 -29.71 7.20 -20.92
C SER A 351 -30.57 8.45 -21.08
N GLY A 352 -30.05 9.62 -20.67
CA GLY A 352 -30.78 10.89 -20.68
C GLY A 352 -31.66 11.09 -19.43
N ASN A 353 -32.78 11.80 -19.58
CA ASN A 353 -33.67 12.18 -18.46
C ASN A 353 -34.69 11.10 -18.03
N ASN A 354 -34.59 9.87 -18.55
CA ASN A 354 -35.50 8.77 -18.23
C ASN A 354 -34.91 7.90 -17.12
N TRP A 355 -35.76 7.20 -16.34
CA TRP A 355 -35.30 6.21 -15.35
C TRP A 355 -34.41 5.13 -15.97
N ALA A 356 -33.49 4.58 -15.17
CA ALA A 356 -32.72 3.41 -15.53
C ALA A 356 -33.64 2.22 -15.84
N LYS A 357 -33.17 1.30 -16.69
CA LYS A 357 -33.90 0.03 -16.89
C LYS A 357 -34.02 -0.70 -15.53
N PRO A 358 -35.19 -1.22 -15.16
CA PRO A 358 -35.35 -2.00 -13.93
C PRO A 358 -34.41 -3.21 -13.96
N ILE A 359 -33.72 -3.46 -12.86
CA ILE A 359 -33.08 -4.76 -12.64
C ILE A 359 -34.19 -5.73 -12.32
N LYS A 360 -34.24 -6.85 -13.04
CA LYS A 360 -35.16 -7.96 -12.79
C LYS A 360 -34.45 -9.26 -13.13
N ILE A 361 -33.81 -9.87 -12.13
CA ILE A 361 -32.97 -11.05 -12.34
C ILE A 361 -33.23 -12.11 -11.27
N SER A 362 -33.25 -13.37 -11.70
CA SER A 362 -33.20 -14.54 -10.81
C SER A 362 -31.91 -15.30 -11.06
N LEU A 363 -31.23 -15.74 -10.00
CA LEU A 363 -29.95 -16.45 -10.11
C LEU A 363 -29.75 -17.48 -8.99
N CYS A 364 -28.88 -18.45 -9.24
CA CYS A 364 -28.37 -19.38 -8.22
C CYS A 364 -27.04 -18.86 -7.68
N LEU A 365 -27.06 -18.42 -6.43
CA LEU A 365 -25.91 -17.84 -5.75
C LEU A 365 -25.11 -18.93 -5.03
N PRO A 366 -23.81 -19.11 -5.28
CA PRO A 366 -22.99 -20.09 -4.58
C PRO A 366 -22.89 -19.75 -3.08
N LYS A 367 -23.00 -20.76 -2.22
CA LYS A 367 -22.77 -20.60 -0.77
C LYS A 367 -21.33 -20.22 -0.42
N LYS A 368 -20.38 -20.42 -1.35
CA LYS A 368 -18.97 -20.05 -1.21
C LYS A 368 -18.54 -19.13 -2.37
N LEU A 369 -18.69 -17.82 -2.17
CA LEU A 369 -18.36 -16.80 -3.17
C LEU A 369 -16.88 -16.84 -3.60
N ASP A 370 -15.95 -17.07 -2.65
CA ASP A 370 -14.50 -17.18 -2.93
C ASP A 370 -14.11 -18.26 -3.96
N THR A 371 -14.94 -19.30 -4.10
CA THR A 371 -14.63 -20.47 -4.95
C THR A 371 -15.30 -20.42 -6.32
N TRP A 372 -16.09 -19.38 -6.62
CA TRP A 372 -16.87 -19.33 -7.83
C TRP A 372 -15.99 -19.12 -9.07
N ARG A 373 -15.76 -20.22 -9.81
CA ARG A 373 -15.23 -20.21 -11.17
C ARG A 373 -16.41 -20.26 -12.10
N GLY A 374 -16.84 -19.10 -12.62
CA GLY A 374 -18.11 -18.96 -13.35
C GLY A 374 -18.46 -20.12 -14.27
N ARG A 375 -19.68 -20.65 -14.13
CA ARG A 375 -20.19 -21.76 -14.96
C ARG A 375 -19.97 -21.45 -16.44
N THR A 376 -19.23 -22.32 -17.13
CA THR A 376 -19.37 -22.52 -18.56
C THR A 376 -20.72 -23.18 -18.78
N SER A 377 -21.74 -22.39 -19.13
CA SER A 377 -23.03 -22.96 -19.53
C SER A 377 -22.87 -23.61 -20.91
N ASN A 378 -22.53 -24.90 -20.92
CA ASN A 378 -22.93 -25.78 -22.01
C ASN A 378 -24.45 -25.96 -21.92
N GLY A 379 -25.20 -25.04 -22.51
CA GLY A 379 -26.65 -25.06 -22.54
C GLY A 379 -27.16 -24.02 -23.53
N LYS A 380 -27.55 -24.48 -24.71
CA LYS A 380 -28.13 -23.67 -25.78
C LYS A 380 -29.33 -22.85 -25.25
N GLY A 381 -29.25 -21.52 -25.34
CA GLY A 381 -30.37 -20.63 -25.04
C GLY A 381 -29.98 -19.15 -25.05
N SER A 382 -30.15 -18.51 -26.22
CA SER A 382 -30.50 -17.09 -26.48
C SER A 382 -29.89 -15.95 -25.64
N GLY A 383 -29.09 -15.10 -26.30
CA GLY A 383 -28.79 -13.71 -25.89
C GLY A 383 -27.44 -13.49 -25.20
N TYR A 384 -26.42 -13.17 -25.98
CA TYR A 384 -25.10 -12.78 -25.48
C TYR A 384 -25.17 -11.47 -24.66
N SER A 385 -25.30 -11.55 -23.34
CA SER A 385 -24.78 -10.48 -22.47
C SER A 385 -23.27 -10.68 -22.36
N ARG A 386 -22.51 -9.88 -23.10
CA ARG A 386 -21.05 -9.76 -22.95
C ARG A 386 -20.78 -9.43 -21.48
N ARG A 387 -19.94 -10.22 -20.79
CA ARG A 387 -19.56 -9.93 -19.40
C ARG A 387 -18.83 -8.59 -19.41
N LEU A 388 -19.41 -7.59 -18.75
CA LEU A 388 -18.85 -6.24 -18.68
C LEU A 388 -17.79 -6.20 -17.58
N ASN A 389 -16.66 -5.54 -17.84
CA ASN A 389 -15.68 -5.23 -16.78
C ASN A 389 -16.06 -3.87 -16.17
N LEU A 390 -17.07 -3.88 -15.30
CA LEU A 390 -17.60 -2.67 -14.66
C LEU A 390 -16.51 -1.86 -13.90
N PRO A 391 -15.58 -2.47 -13.15
CA PRO A 391 -14.48 -1.73 -12.52
C PRO A 391 -13.63 -0.94 -13.52
N ARG A 392 -13.21 -1.59 -14.61
CA ARG A 392 -12.40 -0.92 -15.65
C ARG A 392 -13.19 0.15 -16.39
N ARG A 393 -14.47 -0.09 -16.69
CA ARG A 393 -15.37 0.91 -17.29
C ARG A 393 -15.52 2.14 -16.39
N HIS A 394 -15.70 1.94 -15.08
CA HIS A 394 -15.79 3.03 -14.12
C HIS A 394 -14.51 3.84 -14.06
N PHE A 395 -13.36 3.16 -13.97
CA PHE A 395 -12.05 3.82 -14.03
C PHE A 395 -11.88 4.65 -15.32
N CYS A 396 -12.18 4.06 -16.47
CA CYS A 396 -12.10 4.71 -17.78
C CYS A 396 -13.09 5.85 -17.98
N MET A 397 -14.18 5.88 -17.23
CA MET A 397 -15.15 6.98 -17.23
C MET A 397 -14.70 8.12 -16.30
N LYS A 398 -14.04 7.77 -15.19
CA LYS A 398 -13.53 8.71 -14.19
C LYS A 398 -12.25 9.40 -14.63
N HIS A 399 -11.38 8.68 -15.35
CA HIS A 399 -10.03 9.14 -15.70
C HIS A 399 -9.83 9.13 -17.23
N ASP A 400 -9.66 10.31 -17.80
CA ASP A 400 -9.24 10.48 -19.18
C ASP A 400 -7.73 10.21 -19.30
N ARG A 401 -7.27 9.51 -20.36
CA ARG A 401 -5.87 9.34 -20.86
C ARG A 401 -5.34 7.91 -21.03
N HIS A 402 -6.14 6.87 -20.78
CA HIS A 402 -5.69 5.47 -20.90
C HIS A 402 -5.97 4.82 -22.26
N ASP A 403 -5.85 5.56 -23.37
CA ASP A 403 -6.13 5.21 -24.77
C ASP A 403 -6.52 3.75 -25.06
N GLU A 404 -5.53 2.87 -25.32
CA GLU A 404 -5.78 1.46 -25.67
C GLU A 404 -6.43 0.69 -24.51
N PHE A 405 -6.03 1.00 -23.28
CA PHE A 405 -6.55 0.36 -22.08
C PHE A 405 -8.03 0.69 -21.83
N CYS A 406 -8.51 1.85 -22.26
CA CYS A 406 -9.91 2.26 -22.16
C CYS A 406 -10.67 2.16 -23.49
N SER A 407 -10.04 1.58 -24.53
CA SER A 407 -10.68 1.39 -25.82
C SER A 407 -11.83 0.39 -25.75
N GLU A 408 -12.86 0.59 -26.59
CA GLU A 408 -14.04 -0.30 -26.67
C GLU A 408 -13.69 -1.78 -26.84
N ASN A 409 -12.54 -2.08 -27.46
CA ASN A 409 -12.08 -3.44 -27.70
C ASN A 409 -11.55 -4.12 -26.43
N ARG A 410 -10.89 -3.37 -25.54
CA ARG A 410 -10.21 -3.88 -24.34
C ARG A 410 -10.96 -3.60 -23.04
N ILE A 411 -11.94 -2.69 -23.05
CA ILE A 411 -12.61 -2.20 -21.83
C ILE A 411 -13.31 -3.29 -21.02
N ASP A 412 -13.69 -4.41 -21.65
CA ASP A 412 -14.33 -5.57 -21.01
C ASP A 412 -13.37 -6.74 -20.72
N ASP A 413 -12.07 -6.58 -21.00
CA ASP A 413 -11.08 -7.61 -20.69
C ASP A 413 -10.80 -7.63 -19.19
N PHE A 414 -11.00 -8.79 -18.56
CA PHE A 414 -10.71 -8.98 -17.13
C PHE A 414 -9.21 -9.05 -16.90
N ILE A 415 -8.73 -8.25 -15.94
CA ILE A 415 -7.33 -8.22 -15.52
C ILE A 415 -7.13 -9.35 -14.50
N ARG A 416 -6.29 -10.32 -14.83
CA ARG A 416 -5.96 -11.44 -13.93
C ARG A 416 -4.52 -11.86 -14.15
N PRO A 417 -3.82 -12.32 -13.09
CA PRO A 417 -2.51 -12.92 -13.24
C PRO A 417 -2.53 -14.10 -14.21
N LYS A 418 -1.47 -14.25 -15.00
CA LYS A 418 -1.25 -15.39 -15.87
C LYS A 418 -1.14 -16.66 -15.02
N ALA A 419 -1.92 -17.67 -15.38
CA ALA A 419 -1.90 -18.95 -14.68
C ALA A 419 -0.52 -19.61 -14.80
N LEU A 420 -0.07 -20.23 -13.71
CA LEU A 420 1.15 -21.02 -13.70
C LEU A 420 0.99 -22.25 -14.61
N MET A 421 1.80 -22.33 -15.67
CA MET A 421 1.78 -23.46 -16.61
C MET A 421 2.44 -24.70 -15.99
N ASP A 422 3.59 -24.50 -15.35
CA ASP A 422 4.36 -25.57 -14.70
C ASP A 422 3.93 -25.74 -13.24
N THR A 423 3.01 -26.67 -13.01
CA THR A 423 2.48 -26.98 -11.66
C THR A 423 3.54 -27.47 -10.67
N SER A 424 4.70 -27.97 -11.12
CA SER A 424 5.79 -28.41 -10.24
C SER A 424 6.38 -27.24 -9.44
N ARG A 425 6.24 -26.01 -9.96
CA ARG A 425 6.71 -24.78 -9.32
C ARG A 425 5.72 -24.19 -8.33
N SER A 426 4.55 -24.79 -8.10
CA SER A 426 3.52 -24.24 -7.20
C SER A 426 4.01 -23.93 -5.77
N GLY A 427 5.07 -24.60 -5.30
CA GLY A 427 5.72 -24.36 -4.01
C GLY A 427 6.96 -23.45 -4.05
N ASP A 428 7.24 -22.81 -5.19
CA ASP A 428 8.40 -21.92 -5.35
C ASP A 428 8.28 -20.70 -4.41
N PRO A 429 9.25 -20.48 -3.51
CA PRO A 429 9.18 -19.41 -2.51
C PRO A 429 9.13 -18.02 -3.14
N VAL A 430 9.56 -17.84 -4.39
CA VAL A 430 9.54 -16.54 -5.08
C VAL A 430 8.11 -15.97 -5.19
N PHE A 431 7.08 -16.82 -5.24
CA PHE A 431 5.68 -16.39 -5.32
C PHE A 431 5.18 -15.73 -4.03
N ASN A 432 5.89 -15.88 -2.93
CA ASN A 432 5.59 -15.23 -1.64
C ASN A 432 6.62 -14.15 -1.28
N MET A 433 7.45 -13.72 -2.24
CA MET A 433 8.36 -12.60 -2.05
C MET A 433 7.59 -11.28 -2.16
N PRO A 434 7.74 -10.33 -1.22
CA PRO A 434 7.14 -9.01 -1.35
C PRO A 434 7.67 -8.25 -2.56
N ILE A 435 6.76 -7.61 -3.29
CA ILE A 435 7.06 -6.75 -4.44
C ILE A 435 6.52 -5.36 -4.14
N VAL A 436 7.38 -4.36 -4.24
CA VAL A 436 7.05 -2.96 -3.99
C VAL A 436 7.26 -2.17 -5.27
N ILE A 437 6.20 -1.53 -5.75
CA ILE A 437 6.26 -0.66 -6.92
C ILE A 437 6.31 0.78 -6.44
N ALA A 438 7.32 1.53 -6.86
CA ALA A 438 7.41 2.97 -6.66
C ALA A 438 6.82 3.69 -7.88
N ALA A 439 5.56 4.07 -7.76
CA ALA A 439 4.82 4.84 -8.76
C ALA A 439 5.18 6.32 -8.64
N GLY A 440 5.86 6.82 -9.67
CA GLY A 440 6.20 8.21 -9.88
C GLY A 440 4.99 9.02 -10.36
N LEU A 441 5.19 9.81 -11.42
CA LEU A 441 4.22 10.82 -11.88
C LEU A 441 3.37 10.35 -13.07
N SER A 442 3.69 9.20 -13.67
CA SER A 442 3.07 8.72 -14.91
C SER A 442 2.16 7.51 -14.64
N THR A 443 0.85 7.76 -14.49
CA THR A 443 -0.16 6.71 -14.34
C THR A 443 -0.09 5.66 -15.47
N ASP A 444 0.23 6.09 -16.70
CA ASP A 444 0.40 5.19 -17.85
C ASP A 444 1.63 4.29 -17.73
N SER A 445 2.74 4.81 -17.20
CA SER A 445 3.93 4.00 -16.93
C SER A 445 3.59 2.93 -15.88
N LEU A 446 2.93 3.34 -14.79
CA LEU A 446 2.45 2.41 -13.77
C LEU A 446 1.52 1.33 -14.36
N ARG A 447 0.56 1.72 -15.22
CA ARG A 447 -0.34 0.79 -15.90
C ARG A 447 0.44 -0.26 -16.70
N ILE A 448 1.37 0.18 -17.55
CA ILE A 448 2.18 -0.73 -18.38
C ILE A 448 3.01 -1.68 -17.51
N CYS A 449 3.58 -1.16 -16.42
CA CYS A 449 4.31 -1.96 -15.44
C CYS A 449 3.41 -3.04 -14.82
N LEU A 450 2.22 -2.67 -14.33
CA LEU A 450 1.23 -3.58 -13.75
C LEU A 450 0.71 -4.61 -14.75
N GLU A 451 0.44 -4.22 -16.00
CA GLU A 451 0.06 -5.16 -17.08
C GLU A 451 1.16 -6.21 -17.29
N SER A 452 2.42 -5.80 -17.39
CA SER A 452 3.54 -6.73 -17.54
C SER A 452 3.81 -7.60 -16.31
N LEU A 453 3.42 -7.13 -15.12
CA LEU A 453 3.49 -7.91 -13.89
C LEU A 453 2.41 -8.99 -13.87
N MET A 454 1.20 -8.69 -14.37
CA MET A 454 0.13 -9.70 -14.52
C MET A 454 0.48 -10.80 -15.52
N GLU A 455 1.41 -10.55 -16.44
CA GLU A 455 1.91 -11.57 -17.38
C GLU A 455 2.85 -12.59 -16.72
N GLN A 456 3.28 -12.37 -15.47
CA GLN A 456 4.16 -13.29 -14.75
C GLN A 456 3.41 -14.54 -14.26
N GLU A 457 3.95 -15.72 -14.57
CA GLU A 457 3.38 -16.99 -14.11
C GLU A 457 3.55 -17.18 -12.60
N GLY A 458 2.46 -17.51 -11.91
CA GLY A 458 2.48 -17.78 -10.47
C GLY A 458 2.50 -16.53 -9.58
N LEU A 459 2.28 -15.34 -10.15
CA LEU A 459 2.21 -14.10 -9.42
C LEU A 459 1.13 -14.14 -8.32
N ASN A 460 1.52 -13.75 -7.10
CA ASN A 460 0.60 -13.54 -5.99
C ASN A 460 0.35 -12.04 -5.77
N THR A 461 -0.82 -11.54 -6.16
CA THR A 461 -1.12 -10.11 -6.09
C THR A 461 -1.20 -9.57 -4.66
N GLN A 462 -1.40 -10.44 -3.66
CA GLN A 462 -1.43 -10.05 -2.24
C GLN A 462 -0.05 -9.63 -1.70
N MET A 463 1.02 -9.99 -2.41
CA MET A 463 2.39 -9.63 -2.05
C MET A 463 2.87 -8.34 -2.72
N ILE A 464 2.00 -7.68 -3.49
CA ILE A 464 2.33 -6.49 -4.27
C ILE A 464 1.77 -5.25 -3.58
N ILE A 465 2.62 -4.24 -3.43
CA ILE A 465 2.24 -2.92 -2.90
C ILE A 465 2.72 -1.84 -3.85
N VAL A 466 1.82 -0.98 -4.28
CA VAL A 466 2.10 0.22 -5.08
C VAL A 466 2.19 1.42 -4.15
N LEU A 467 3.38 1.96 -3.95
CA LEU A 467 3.53 3.28 -3.35
C LEU A 467 3.39 4.34 -4.42
N TYR A 468 2.59 5.35 -4.14
CA TYR A 468 2.34 6.44 -5.07
C TYR A 468 2.31 7.77 -4.32
N ASP A 469 2.63 8.85 -5.00
CA ASP A 469 2.48 10.19 -4.44
C ASP A 469 0.99 10.50 -4.22
N LYS A 470 0.62 10.95 -3.02
CA LYS A 470 -0.74 11.31 -2.64
C LYS A 470 -1.37 12.36 -3.56
N GLU A 471 -0.56 13.15 -4.27
CA GLU A 471 -1.02 14.11 -5.28
C GLU A 471 -1.63 13.45 -6.53
N TYR A 472 -1.40 12.14 -6.72
CA TYR A 472 -1.88 11.34 -7.84
C TYR A 472 -2.80 10.19 -7.37
N PRO A 473 -4.00 10.50 -6.82
CA PRO A 473 -4.92 9.49 -6.28
C PRO A 473 -5.45 8.50 -7.32
N GLU A 474 -5.37 8.85 -8.61
CA GLU A 474 -5.67 7.95 -9.74
C GLU A 474 -4.88 6.63 -9.67
N ASN A 475 -3.64 6.68 -9.17
CA ASN A 475 -2.80 5.49 -9.03
C ASN A 475 -3.39 4.45 -8.06
N ALA A 476 -4.20 4.87 -7.08
CA ALA A 476 -4.91 3.95 -6.18
C ALA A 476 -6.08 3.25 -6.88
N ASP A 477 -6.86 4.00 -7.66
CA ASP A 477 -7.95 3.45 -8.45
C ASP A 477 -7.41 2.45 -9.48
N LEU A 478 -6.32 2.81 -10.18
CA LEU A 478 -5.64 1.94 -11.14
C LEU A 478 -5.15 0.67 -10.44
N SER A 479 -4.41 0.79 -9.34
CA SER A 479 -3.90 -0.36 -8.57
C SER A 479 -5.01 -1.33 -8.16
N SER A 480 -6.18 -0.81 -7.80
CA SER A 480 -7.34 -1.62 -7.41
C SER A 480 -7.88 -2.48 -8.56
N LEU A 481 -7.79 -2.01 -9.81
CA LEU A 481 -8.17 -2.82 -10.99
C LEU A 481 -7.27 -4.05 -11.17
N PHE A 482 -6.02 -3.96 -10.72
CA PHE A 482 -5.02 -5.01 -10.78
C PHE A 482 -5.04 -5.91 -9.54
N HIS A 483 -5.97 -5.70 -8.59
CA HIS A 483 -6.05 -6.45 -7.33
C HIS A 483 -4.75 -6.37 -6.50
N VAL A 484 -4.06 -5.22 -6.55
CA VAL A 484 -2.86 -4.94 -5.75
C VAL A 484 -3.15 -3.82 -4.74
N LYS A 485 -2.48 -3.87 -3.59
CA LYS A 485 -2.63 -2.83 -2.56
C LYS A 485 -1.87 -1.59 -2.97
N SER A 486 -2.36 -0.41 -2.60
CA SER A 486 -1.65 0.85 -2.79
C SER A 486 -1.53 1.63 -1.48
N VAL A 487 -0.47 2.43 -1.36
CA VAL A 487 -0.18 3.26 -0.18
C VAL A 487 0.23 4.66 -0.65
N PRO A 488 -0.51 5.73 -0.27
CA PRO A 488 -0.11 7.09 -0.57
C PRO A 488 1.10 7.50 0.27
N VAL A 489 2.03 8.24 -0.33
CA VAL A 489 3.15 8.88 0.36
C VAL A 489 3.26 10.35 -0.02
N ASN A 490 3.87 11.14 0.85
CA ASN A 490 4.14 12.56 0.59
C ASN A 490 5.58 12.69 0.05
N VAL A 491 5.73 12.98 -1.25
CA VAL A 491 7.04 13.02 -1.92
C VAL A 491 7.54 14.48 -1.96
N SER A 492 8.12 14.96 -0.86
CA SER A 492 8.56 16.37 -0.75
C SER A 492 9.84 16.69 -1.53
N ASP A 493 10.72 15.69 -1.76
CA ASP A 493 12.11 15.91 -2.20
C ASP A 493 12.44 15.19 -3.52
N GLY A 494 11.42 14.95 -4.36
CA GLY A 494 11.56 14.35 -5.68
C GLY A 494 11.73 12.83 -5.69
N TYR A 495 12.02 12.27 -6.87
CA TYR A 495 11.93 10.82 -7.15
C TYR A 495 12.73 9.91 -6.21
N ASN A 496 13.93 10.32 -5.75
CA ASN A 496 14.70 9.54 -4.78
C ASN A 496 13.94 9.33 -3.46
N SER A 497 13.20 10.34 -3.00
CA SER A 497 12.44 10.26 -1.73
C SER A 497 11.29 9.26 -1.82
N LEU A 498 10.69 9.12 -3.01
CA LEU A 498 9.70 8.08 -3.31
C LEU A 498 10.31 6.68 -3.19
N ILE A 499 11.49 6.44 -3.77
CA ILE A 499 12.14 5.12 -3.70
C ILE A 499 12.56 4.77 -2.26
N LEU A 500 13.08 5.75 -1.50
CA LEU A 500 13.38 5.57 -0.09
C LEU A 500 12.15 5.24 0.74
N SER A 501 11.03 5.90 0.45
CA SER A 501 9.73 5.62 1.06
C SER A 501 9.26 4.21 0.71
N ALA A 502 9.42 3.79 -0.54
CA ALA A 502 9.09 2.44 -1.00
C ALA A 502 9.85 1.36 -0.22
N LEU A 503 11.17 1.53 -0.07
CA LEU A 503 11.98 0.62 0.75
C LEU A 503 11.54 0.61 2.22
N SER A 504 11.34 1.79 2.81
CA SER A 504 10.97 1.95 4.22
C SER A 504 9.62 1.32 4.54
N VAL A 505 8.58 1.69 3.79
CA VAL A 505 7.22 1.16 3.94
C VAL A 505 7.19 -0.32 3.60
N GLY A 506 7.86 -0.75 2.53
CA GLY A 506 7.95 -2.16 2.13
C GLY A 506 8.48 -3.04 3.26
N PHE A 507 9.64 -2.69 3.83
CA PHE A 507 10.21 -3.46 4.95
C PHE A 507 9.43 -3.34 6.26
N SER A 508 8.61 -2.30 6.42
CA SER A 508 7.72 -2.10 7.58
C SER A 508 6.44 -2.93 7.46
N LEU A 509 5.85 -3.02 6.27
CA LEU A 509 4.65 -3.83 6.01
C LEU A 509 4.95 -5.33 5.97
N PHE A 510 6.18 -5.70 5.62
CA PHE A 510 6.64 -7.08 5.59
C PHE A 510 7.81 -7.30 6.56
N PRO A 511 7.62 -7.22 7.89
CA PRO A 511 8.72 -7.22 8.86
C PRO A 511 9.53 -8.52 8.91
N SER A 512 8.93 -9.64 8.53
CA SER A 512 9.60 -10.96 8.48
C SER A 512 10.36 -11.22 7.17
N ALA A 513 10.20 -10.39 6.14
CA ALA A 513 10.82 -10.63 4.84
C ALA A 513 12.34 -10.36 4.89
N PRO A 514 13.20 -11.31 4.49
CA PRO A 514 14.65 -11.12 4.47
C PRO A 514 15.13 -10.27 3.28
N ALA A 515 14.31 -10.18 2.24
CA ALA A 515 14.51 -9.36 1.06
C ALA A 515 13.15 -8.98 0.45
N LEU A 516 13.12 -7.94 -0.38
CA LEU A 516 11.96 -7.56 -1.18
C LEU A 516 12.41 -7.12 -2.58
N ALA A 517 11.51 -7.24 -3.56
CA ALA A 517 11.69 -6.65 -4.87
C ALA A 517 11.19 -5.20 -4.88
N VAL A 518 11.96 -4.31 -5.50
CA VAL A 518 11.54 -2.94 -5.82
C VAL A 518 11.44 -2.82 -7.34
N ILE A 519 10.37 -2.20 -7.81
CA ILE A 519 10.12 -1.91 -9.22
C ILE A 519 9.79 -0.42 -9.35
N GLU A 520 10.49 0.27 -10.22
CA GLU A 520 10.20 1.63 -10.68
C GLU A 520 9.13 1.60 -11.78
N GLU A 521 8.29 2.63 -11.89
CA GLU A 521 7.13 2.59 -12.81
C GLU A 521 7.47 2.59 -14.30
N ASP A 522 8.61 3.18 -14.71
CA ASP A 522 8.94 3.41 -16.13
C ASP A 522 9.50 2.19 -16.85
N ILE A 523 9.09 0.99 -16.43
CA ILE A 523 9.53 -0.26 -17.04
C ILE A 523 8.40 -1.21 -17.40
N ARG A 524 8.66 -2.02 -18.41
CA ARG A 524 7.93 -3.24 -18.74
C ARG A 524 8.78 -4.45 -18.34
N LEU A 525 8.21 -5.36 -17.57
CA LEU A 525 8.86 -6.62 -17.21
C LEU A 525 8.88 -7.57 -18.41
N SER A 526 9.93 -8.40 -18.52
CA SER A 526 9.96 -9.56 -19.42
C SER A 526 9.12 -10.70 -18.84
N ASP A 527 8.57 -11.56 -19.70
CA ASP A 527 7.72 -12.70 -19.33
C ASP A 527 8.38 -13.68 -18.33
N ASP A 528 9.71 -13.71 -18.27
CA ASP A 528 10.52 -14.57 -17.42
C ASP A 528 11.06 -13.87 -16.17
N TRP A 529 10.63 -12.64 -15.85
CA TRP A 529 11.17 -11.87 -14.72
C TRP A 529 11.07 -12.65 -13.40
N LEU A 530 9.90 -13.20 -13.08
CA LEU A 530 9.69 -13.98 -11.84
C LEU A 530 10.42 -15.34 -11.90
N TYR A 531 10.57 -15.91 -13.11
CA TYR A 531 11.34 -17.14 -13.33
C TYR A 531 12.85 -16.92 -13.15
N TYR A 532 13.39 -15.79 -13.58
CA TYR A 532 14.77 -15.39 -13.33
C TYR A 532 15.01 -15.22 -11.82
N LEU A 533 14.07 -14.58 -11.11
CA LEU A 533 14.16 -14.40 -9.66
C LEU A 533 14.06 -15.73 -8.90
N SER A 534 13.28 -16.70 -9.37
CA SER A 534 13.23 -18.03 -8.74
C SER A 534 14.59 -18.73 -8.69
N GLN A 535 15.47 -18.47 -9.65
CA GLN A 535 16.80 -19.07 -9.74
C GLN A 535 17.88 -18.26 -9.02
N THR A 536 17.67 -16.95 -8.83
CA THR A 536 18.70 -16.02 -8.32
C THR A 536 18.46 -15.59 -6.87
N VAL A 537 17.21 -15.44 -6.43
CA VAL A 537 16.87 -15.06 -5.04
C VAL A 537 17.35 -16.11 -4.03
N PRO A 538 17.24 -17.43 -4.25
CA PRO A 538 17.81 -18.41 -3.32
C PRO A 538 19.34 -18.25 -3.16
N VAL A 539 20.04 -17.91 -4.24
CA VAL A 539 21.49 -17.64 -4.21
C VAL A 539 21.79 -16.35 -3.45
N LEU A 540 21.00 -15.29 -3.68
CA LEU A 540 21.09 -14.04 -2.93
C LEU A 540 20.99 -14.33 -1.43
N LEU A 541 19.94 -15.03 -0.99
CA LEU A 541 19.69 -15.29 0.43
C LEU A 541 20.75 -16.20 1.07
N ALA A 542 21.31 -17.15 0.32
CA ALA A 542 22.32 -18.09 0.81
C ALA A 542 23.74 -17.49 0.90
N ASP A 543 24.13 -16.60 -0.02
CA ASP A 543 25.48 -16.03 -0.06
C ASP A 543 25.54 -14.71 0.73
N PRO A 544 26.26 -14.64 1.87
CA PRO A 544 26.34 -13.43 2.68
C PRO A 544 27.10 -12.28 2.00
N ARG A 545 27.82 -12.56 0.91
CA ARG A 545 28.55 -11.56 0.12
C ARG A 545 27.71 -10.90 -0.97
N LEU A 546 26.49 -11.36 -1.22
CA LEU A 546 25.58 -10.73 -2.18
C LEU A 546 24.59 -9.84 -1.44
N ASP A 547 24.31 -8.67 -2.00
CA ASP A 547 23.42 -7.67 -1.42
C ASP A 547 22.15 -7.48 -2.25
N VAL A 548 22.30 -7.56 -3.57
CA VAL A 548 21.25 -7.21 -4.54
C VAL A 548 21.20 -8.22 -5.69
N VAL A 549 20.00 -8.49 -6.21
CA VAL A 549 19.81 -9.08 -7.54
C VAL A 549 19.22 -8.01 -8.44
N GLN A 550 19.92 -7.65 -9.49
CA GLN A 550 19.47 -6.69 -10.48
C GLN A 550 18.77 -7.44 -11.61
N THR A 551 17.71 -6.87 -12.17
CA THR A 551 17.07 -7.43 -13.36
C THR A 551 17.39 -6.62 -14.62
N PHE A 552 18.07 -5.49 -14.46
CA PHE A 552 18.53 -4.61 -15.53
C PHE A 552 20.06 -4.67 -15.66
N ASN A 553 20.54 -4.84 -16.88
CA ASN A 553 21.95 -4.70 -17.23
C ASN A 553 22.19 -3.33 -17.90
N PRO A 554 22.89 -2.38 -17.25
CA PRO A 554 23.24 -1.10 -17.85
C PRO A 554 24.00 -1.20 -19.18
N ASN A 555 24.80 -2.27 -19.31
CA ASN A 555 25.60 -2.62 -20.48
C ASN A 555 24.94 -3.67 -21.39
N GLY A 556 23.65 -3.94 -21.18
CA GLY A 556 22.83 -4.91 -21.90
C GLY A 556 22.42 -4.47 -23.31
N PHE A 557 23.29 -3.77 -24.04
CA PHE A 557 22.95 -3.21 -25.35
C PHE A 557 22.79 -4.28 -26.44
N MET A 558 22.13 -3.92 -27.55
CA MET A 558 21.91 -4.81 -28.69
C MET A 558 23.20 -5.49 -29.21
N ASP A 559 24.34 -4.82 -29.08
CA ASP A 559 25.64 -5.27 -29.57
C ASP A 559 26.55 -5.87 -28.50
N THR A 560 26.22 -5.74 -27.22
CA THR A 560 27.05 -6.16 -26.08
C THR A 560 26.34 -7.09 -25.09
N SER A 561 25.17 -7.58 -25.46
CA SER A 561 24.42 -8.59 -24.73
C SER A 561 23.78 -9.57 -25.70
N ALA A 562 23.72 -10.85 -25.36
CA ALA A 562 23.10 -11.89 -26.19
C ALA A 562 22.74 -13.20 -25.47
N ASP A 563 23.39 -13.52 -24.35
CA ASP A 563 23.28 -14.83 -23.70
C ASP A 563 22.17 -14.83 -22.63
N GLN A 564 21.02 -15.42 -22.96
CA GLN A 564 19.85 -15.44 -22.08
C GLN A 564 20.08 -16.18 -20.76
N SER A 565 21.06 -17.07 -20.69
CA SER A 565 21.32 -17.90 -19.50
C SER A 565 22.44 -17.36 -18.62
N GLN A 566 23.18 -16.35 -19.08
CA GLN A 566 24.32 -15.82 -18.36
C GLN A 566 23.90 -14.85 -17.24
N VAL A 567 24.50 -15.05 -16.07
CA VAL A 567 24.45 -14.12 -14.94
C VAL A 567 25.86 -13.75 -14.53
N TYR A 568 26.06 -12.47 -14.26
CA TYR A 568 27.31 -11.92 -13.76
C TYR A 568 27.20 -11.67 -12.26
N ARG A 569 28.27 -12.00 -11.54
CA ARG A 569 28.55 -11.35 -10.26
C ARG A 569 29.28 -10.06 -10.58
N VAL A 570 28.83 -8.93 -10.04
CA VAL A 570 29.46 -7.62 -10.21
C VAL A 570 29.54 -6.92 -8.86
N GLU A 571 30.49 -6.01 -8.75
CA GLU A 571 30.67 -5.10 -7.62
C GLU A 571 30.32 -3.68 -8.09
N PHE A 572 30.00 -2.79 -7.13
CA PHE A 572 29.81 -1.35 -7.40
C PHE A 572 28.67 -1.02 -8.38
N GLN A 573 27.60 -1.84 -8.43
CA GLN A 573 26.43 -1.53 -9.25
C GLN A 573 25.25 -1.03 -8.41
N PRO A 574 24.85 0.24 -8.55
CA PRO A 574 23.70 0.77 -7.84
C PRO A 574 22.40 0.08 -8.31
N PRO A 575 21.41 -0.14 -7.42
CA PRO A 575 20.08 -0.59 -7.78
C PRO A 575 19.44 0.32 -8.83
N MET A 576 18.94 -0.27 -9.92
CA MET A 576 18.35 0.48 -11.04
C MET A 576 17.10 -0.21 -11.54
N TYR A 577 16.00 0.54 -11.66
CA TYR A 577 14.73 0.17 -12.27
C TYR A 577 13.99 -0.99 -11.59
N SER A 578 14.57 -2.18 -11.58
CA SER A 578 14.00 -3.34 -10.88
C SER A 578 15.10 -4.21 -10.30
N TYR A 579 14.96 -4.52 -9.02
CA TYR A 579 15.95 -5.24 -8.25
C TYR A 579 15.36 -5.86 -6.99
N VAL A 580 16.02 -6.89 -6.47
CA VAL A 580 15.74 -7.48 -5.16
C VAL A 580 16.85 -7.08 -4.20
N ILE A 581 16.51 -6.47 -3.07
CA ILE A 581 17.47 -6.01 -2.06
C ILE A 581 17.25 -6.73 -0.73
N LYS A 582 18.34 -7.11 -0.06
CA LYS A 582 18.27 -7.66 1.29
C LYS A 582 17.89 -6.61 2.32
N ARG A 583 17.14 -7.02 3.34
CA ARG A 583 16.86 -6.19 4.53
C ARG A 583 18.15 -5.69 5.17
N LYS A 584 19.16 -6.56 5.30
CA LYS A 584 20.47 -6.21 5.87
C LYS A 584 21.10 -5.03 5.13
N THR A 585 21.17 -5.12 3.81
CA THR A 585 21.73 -4.06 2.94
C THR A 585 20.95 -2.75 3.10
N TYR A 586 19.61 -2.80 3.17
CA TYR A 586 18.80 -1.62 3.44
C TYR A 586 19.06 -1.01 4.82
N VAL A 587 19.05 -1.83 5.88
CA VAL A 587 19.21 -1.35 7.26
C VAL A 587 20.60 -0.75 7.49
N GLU A 588 21.65 -1.43 7.03
CA GLU A 588 23.04 -1.02 7.27
C GLU A 588 23.52 0.07 6.30
N GLY A 589 23.06 0.05 5.05
CA GLY A 589 23.59 0.90 3.97
C GLY A 589 22.66 1.99 3.43
N ILE A 590 21.39 2.01 3.85
CA ILE A 590 20.39 2.98 3.33
C ILE A 590 19.66 3.70 4.47
N LYS A 591 19.03 2.96 5.38
CA LYS A 591 18.07 3.49 6.38
C LYS A 591 18.65 4.58 7.29
N TYR A 592 19.90 4.43 7.73
CA TYR A 592 20.53 5.32 8.71
C TYR A 592 21.64 6.20 8.13
N THR A 593 21.97 6.03 6.85
CA THR A 593 23.03 6.75 6.16
C THR A 593 22.47 7.99 5.48
N GLN A 594 22.79 9.16 6.01
CA GLN A 594 22.40 10.45 5.43
C GLN A 594 23.00 10.68 4.03
N GLU A 595 24.12 10.03 3.70
CA GLU A 595 24.87 10.24 2.45
C GLU A 595 24.49 9.29 1.30
N CYS A 596 23.69 8.24 1.54
CA CYS A 596 23.46 7.21 0.52
C CYS A 596 22.79 7.73 -0.74
N CYS A 597 22.03 8.83 -0.60
CA CYS A 597 20.91 9.16 -1.46
C CYS A 597 20.74 10.68 -1.64
N THR A 598 21.77 11.46 -1.30
CA THR A 598 21.80 12.94 -1.31
C THR A 598 21.74 13.56 -2.71
N SER A 599 21.92 12.76 -3.76
CA SER A 599 21.82 13.20 -5.16
C SER A 599 20.92 12.25 -5.97
N PRO A 600 20.00 12.77 -6.81
CA PRO A 600 19.17 11.99 -7.73
C PRO A 600 19.98 10.95 -8.51
N GLY A 601 19.60 9.67 -8.41
CA GLY A 601 20.23 8.58 -9.17
C GLY A 601 21.63 8.12 -8.71
N ARG A 602 22.14 8.58 -7.56
CA ARG A 602 23.44 8.14 -7.00
C ARG A 602 23.25 7.40 -5.68
N TRP A 603 22.89 6.12 -5.76
CA TRP A 603 22.99 5.22 -4.61
C TRP A 603 24.46 5.04 -4.25
N ASN A 604 24.88 5.52 -3.08
CA ASN A 604 26.24 5.33 -2.60
C ASN A 604 26.43 3.92 -2.00
N LEU A 605 26.14 2.87 -2.79
CA LEU A 605 26.34 1.47 -2.41
C LEU A 605 27.70 0.95 -2.90
N ARG A 606 28.77 1.70 -2.59
CA ARG A 606 30.16 1.46 -3.01
C ARG A 606 30.74 0.12 -2.58
N MET A 607 30.07 -0.66 -1.74
CA MET A 607 30.54 -1.99 -1.34
C MET A 607 29.57 -3.10 -1.69
N SER A 608 28.47 -2.79 -2.38
CA SER A 608 27.48 -3.81 -2.70
C SER A 608 27.96 -4.73 -3.81
N ALA A 609 27.71 -6.02 -3.61
CA ALA A 609 27.89 -7.04 -4.65
C ALA A 609 26.53 -7.53 -5.14
N SER A 610 26.41 -7.61 -6.47
CA SER A 610 25.14 -7.87 -7.15
C SER A 610 25.22 -9.04 -8.11
N LEU A 611 24.09 -9.71 -8.31
CA LEU A 611 23.86 -10.53 -9.50
C LEU A 611 23.20 -9.68 -10.58
N VAL A 612 23.66 -9.78 -11.83
CA VAL A 612 23.13 -9.05 -12.98
C VAL A 612 23.01 -10.00 -14.17
N PRO A 613 21.89 -10.07 -14.89
CA PRO A 613 21.80 -10.92 -16.07
C PRO A 613 22.58 -10.31 -17.24
N ASP A 614 23.04 -11.12 -18.20
CA ASP A 614 23.58 -10.57 -19.45
C ASP A 614 22.49 -9.86 -20.26
N VAL A 615 21.36 -10.53 -20.45
CA VAL A 615 20.15 -9.98 -21.09
C VAL A 615 19.18 -9.49 -20.01
N SER A 616 18.80 -8.21 -20.04
CA SER A 616 17.88 -7.62 -19.07
C SER A 616 16.53 -8.35 -19.03
N ARG A 617 15.91 -8.44 -17.85
CA ARG A 617 14.54 -8.96 -17.66
C ARG A 617 13.49 -7.85 -17.62
N VAL A 618 13.88 -6.65 -18.02
CA VAL A 618 13.04 -5.46 -18.06
C VAL A 618 13.40 -4.64 -19.29
N THR A 619 12.44 -3.86 -19.78
CA THR A 619 12.61 -2.86 -20.83
C THR A 619 12.20 -1.51 -20.24
N VAL A 620 13.00 -0.46 -20.44
CA VAL A 620 12.73 0.88 -19.90
C VAL A 620 12.05 1.71 -20.99
N ALA A 621 10.91 2.31 -20.67
CA ALA A 621 10.20 3.19 -21.60
C ALA A 621 10.78 4.61 -21.53
N TYR A 622 11.68 4.96 -22.45
CA TYR A 622 12.22 6.32 -22.52
C TYR A 622 11.22 7.26 -23.22
N THR A 623 10.15 7.64 -22.54
CA THR A 623 9.27 8.73 -22.99
C THR A 623 9.78 10.05 -22.43
N LYS A 624 10.44 10.87 -23.28
CA LYS A 624 10.62 12.34 -23.19
C LYS A 624 10.48 13.01 -21.78
N LEU A 625 11.07 12.46 -20.74
CA LEU A 625 11.25 13.17 -19.48
C LEU A 625 12.42 14.13 -19.72
N GLY A 626 12.08 15.38 -19.99
CA GLY A 626 12.94 16.46 -20.47
C GLY A 626 14.00 16.94 -19.50
N ASP A 627 14.76 16.02 -18.90
CA ASP A 627 15.89 16.35 -18.05
C ASP A 627 17.19 16.26 -18.87
N ALA A 628 17.85 17.40 -19.06
CA ALA A 628 19.07 17.52 -19.87
C ALA A 628 20.20 16.58 -19.41
N LYS A 629 20.15 16.08 -18.17
CA LYS A 629 21.12 15.16 -17.57
C LYS A 629 21.15 13.75 -18.18
N TRP A 630 20.08 13.32 -18.85
CA TRP A 630 19.97 11.99 -19.50
C TRP A 630 20.12 12.03 -21.03
N THR A 631 20.60 13.17 -21.56
CA THR A 631 20.84 13.36 -23.00
C THR A 631 22.07 12.64 -23.53
N ASP A 632 22.81 11.93 -22.68
CA ASP A 632 23.89 11.05 -23.14
C ASP A 632 23.29 9.89 -23.94
N ALA A 633 23.76 9.76 -25.18
CA ALA A 633 23.35 8.75 -26.15
C ALA A 633 23.45 7.31 -25.60
N LEU A 634 24.23 7.07 -24.53
CA LEU A 634 24.31 5.78 -23.86
C LEU A 634 23.06 5.41 -23.04
N PHE A 635 22.27 6.38 -22.55
CA PHE A 635 21.04 6.08 -21.80
C PHE A 635 19.88 5.77 -22.74
N THR A 636 19.79 6.45 -23.89
CA THR A 636 18.75 6.25 -24.89
C THR A 636 18.99 5.10 -25.86
N ARG A 637 20.18 4.47 -25.80
CA ARG A 637 20.52 3.35 -26.69
C ARG A 637 19.73 2.09 -26.36
N ASP A 638 19.24 1.43 -27.40
CA ASP A 638 18.45 0.21 -27.31
C ASP A 638 19.20 -0.92 -26.59
N ARG A 639 18.48 -1.59 -25.70
CA ARG A 639 18.96 -2.72 -24.91
C ARG A 639 18.17 -3.97 -25.22
N ARG A 640 18.81 -5.13 -25.06
CA ARG A 640 18.14 -6.43 -25.18
C ARG A 640 17.36 -6.72 -23.91
N SER A 641 16.13 -7.15 -24.10
CA SER A 641 15.31 -7.75 -23.07
C SER A 641 15.02 -9.23 -23.37
N SER A 642 14.81 -9.99 -22.31
CA SER A 642 14.47 -11.41 -22.40
C SER A 642 13.12 -11.60 -23.06
N LYS A 643 12.98 -12.73 -23.77
CA LYS A 643 11.77 -13.11 -24.50
C LYS A 643 11.16 -14.44 -24.03
N GLY A 644 11.69 -15.04 -22.96
CA GLY A 644 11.16 -16.30 -22.45
C GLY A 644 12.04 -16.99 -21.42
N ASN A 645 11.47 -18.02 -20.80
CA ASN A 645 12.08 -18.74 -19.69
C ASN A 645 13.39 -19.41 -20.11
N SER A 646 14.49 -18.97 -19.50
CA SER A 646 15.82 -19.52 -19.72
C SER A 646 16.38 -20.10 -18.42
N VAL A 647 16.89 -21.32 -18.47
CA VAL A 647 17.61 -21.93 -17.34
C VAL A 647 18.98 -21.28 -17.25
N LEU A 648 19.35 -20.77 -16.07
CA LEU A 648 20.60 -20.03 -15.89
C LEU A 648 21.78 -20.98 -15.69
N TYR A 649 22.98 -20.57 -16.11
CA TYR A 649 24.20 -21.35 -15.84
C TYR A 649 24.51 -21.38 -14.34
N ASP A 650 25.13 -22.45 -13.86
CA ASP A 650 25.41 -22.60 -12.43
C ASP A 650 26.62 -21.78 -11.92
N ASP A 651 27.37 -21.11 -12.80
CA ASP A 651 28.64 -20.49 -12.45
C ASP A 651 28.51 -19.32 -11.47
N PHE A 652 27.38 -18.61 -11.45
CA PHE A 652 27.14 -17.49 -10.53
C PHE A 652 26.78 -17.91 -9.10
N LYS A 653 26.41 -19.19 -8.87
CA LYS A 653 25.83 -19.68 -7.61
C LYS A 653 26.74 -19.53 -6.39
N SER A 654 28.06 -19.47 -6.58
CA SER A 654 29.01 -19.14 -5.51
C SER A 654 30.19 -18.35 -6.06
N GLU A 655 30.80 -17.52 -5.22
CA GLU A 655 31.96 -16.72 -5.61
C GLU A 655 33.13 -17.59 -6.09
N SER A 656 33.42 -18.71 -5.41
CA SER A 656 34.55 -19.60 -5.77
C SER A 656 34.34 -20.27 -7.13
N VAL A 657 33.12 -20.73 -7.41
CA VAL A 657 32.79 -21.32 -8.72
C VAL A 657 32.85 -20.26 -9.81
N TYR A 658 32.31 -19.06 -9.56
CA TYR A 658 32.34 -17.95 -10.52
C TYR A 658 33.77 -17.55 -10.86
N GLN A 659 34.63 -17.38 -9.85
CA GLN A 659 36.03 -17.05 -10.02
C GLN A 659 36.80 -18.14 -10.77
N SER A 660 36.56 -19.42 -10.44
CA SER A 660 37.19 -20.54 -11.14
C SER A 660 36.76 -20.61 -12.61
N SER A 661 35.46 -20.42 -12.89
CA SER A 661 34.90 -20.35 -14.25
C SER A 661 35.53 -19.22 -15.05
N MET A 662 35.57 -18.01 -14.48
CA MET A 662 36.15 -16.83 -15.11
C MET A 662 37.65 -17.00 -15.38
N THR A 663 38.41 -17.51 -14.42
CA THR A 663 39.86 -17.75 -14.58
C THR A 663 40.14 -18.74 -15.71
N LYS A 664 39.35 -19.82 -15.80
CA LYS A 664 39.45 -20.81 -16.87
C LYS A 664 39.14 -20.19 -18.24
N GLN A 665 38.08 -19.39 -18.33
CA GLN A 665 37.68 -18.73 -19.58
C GLN A 665 38.72 -17.70 -20.04
N VAL A 666 39.20 -16.84 -19.14
CA VAL A 666 40.24 -15.84 -19.42
C VAL A 666 41.57 -16.50 -19.79
N GLY A 667 41.92 -17.61 -19.13
CA GLY A 667 43.16 -18.35 -19.39
C GLY A 667 43.18 -19.06 -20.75
N ALA A 668 42.02 -19.51 -21.24
CA ALA A 668 41.89 -20.22 -22.51
C ALA A 668 41.63 -19.29 -23.72
N ALA A 669 41.22 -18.05 -23.48
CA ALA A 669 40.84 -17.09 -24.52
C ALA A 669 42.05 -16.51 -25.28
N GLN A 670 41.82 -16.16 -26.55
CA GLN A 670 42.76 -15.37 -27.35
C GLN A 670 42.95 -13.99 -26.71
N LYS A 671 44.20 -13.54 -26.59
CA LYS A 671 44.52 -12.22 -26.02
C LYS A 671 44.83 -11.21 -27.12
N ALA A 672 44.30 -9.99 -26.99
CA ALA A 672 44.62 -8.84 -27.83
C ALA A 672 44.80 -7.59 -26.96
N SER A 673 45.73 -6.71 -27.34
CA SER A 673 45.89 -5.42 -26.65
C SER A 673 44.82 -4.45 -27.11
N LEU A 674 44.30 -3.61 -26.20
CA LEU A 674 43.36 -2.54 -26.52
C LEU A 674 43.87 -1.63 -27.65
N GLN A 675 45.19 -1.43 -27.77
CA GLN A 675 45.81 -0.63 -28.83
C GLN A 675 45.58 -1.19 -30.24
N THR A 676 45.29 -2.49 -30.35
CA THR A 676 45.01 -3.16 -31.62
C THR A 676 43.52 -3.13 -32.00
N VAL A 677 42.66 -2.67 -31.08
CA VAL A 677 41.21 -2.61 -31.29
C VAL A 677 40.84 -1.30 -32.00
N ARG A 678 40.17 -1.43 -33.14
CA ARG A 678 39.60 -0.32 -33.91
C ARG A 678 38.27 0.08 -33.28
N CYS A 679 38.27 0.98 -32.29
CA CYS A 679 37.06 1.33 -31.52
C CYS A 679 35.84 1.72 -32.38
N ALA A 680 36.03 2.45 -33.48
CA ALA A 680 34.93 2.83 -34.37
C ALA A 680 34.27 1.63 -35.10
N SER A 681 34.99 0.52 -35.25
CA SER A 681 34.59 -0.67 -36.02
C SER A 681 34.88 -1.98 -35.29
N TRP A 682 34.94 -1.97 -33.96
CA TRP A 682 35.32 -3.15 -33.16
C TRP A 682 34.38 -4.33 -33.43
N ARG A 683 33.11 -4.05 -33.74
CA ARG A 683 32.08 -5.05 -34.04
C ARG A 683 32.44 -5.92 -35.25
N THR A 684 32.97 -5.32 -36.31
CA THR A 684 33.41 -6.06 -37.50
C THR A 684 34.77 -6.71 -37.29
N GLN A 685 35.61 -6.10 -36.44
CA GLN A 685 36.91 -6.65 -36.07
C GLN A 685 36.82 -7.86 -35.12
N LEU A 686 35.70 -8.05 -34.42
CA LEU A 686 35.58 -9.06 -33.35
C LEU A 686 35.90 -10.48 -33.84
N ALA A 687 35.51 -10.82 -35.07
CA ALA A 687 35.83 -12.12 -35.68
C ALA A 687 37.34 -12.32 -35.88
N GLU A 688 38.07 -11.25 -36.24
CA GLU A 688 39.54 -11.28 -36.36
C GLU A 688 40.20 -11.45 -34.99
N LEU A 689 39.68 -10.77 -33.96
CA LEU A 689 40.23 -10.78 -32.60
C LEU A 689 40.00 -12.12 -31.89
N VAL A 690 38.85 -12.77 -32.11
CA VAL A 690 38.51 -14.05 -31.47
C VAL A 690 39.18 -15.24 -32.17
N GLY A 691 39.43 -15.13 -33.49
CA GLY A 691 39.93 -16.23 -34.30
C GLY A 691 39.02 -17.46 -34.25
N ASN A 692 39.57 -18.61 -33.87
CA ASN A 692 38.82 -19.86 -33.71
C ASN A 692 38.26 -20.07 -32.29
N SER A 693 38.40 -19.10 -31.39
CA SER A 693 37.92 -19.19 -30.01
C SER A 693 36.47 -18.72 -29.88
N THR A 694 35.81 -19.07 -28.78
CA THR A 694 34.48 -18.53 -28.42
C THR A 694 34.58 -17.34 -27.45
N SER A 695 35.81 -16.95 -27.10
CA SER A 695 36.09 -15.90 -26.13
C SER A 695 37.38 -15.18 -26.47
N VAL A 696 37.41 -13.87 -26.19
CA VAL A 696 38.58 -13.01 -26.37
C VAL A 696 38.82 -12.18 -25.12
N VAL A 697 40.09 -11.98 -24.78
CA VAL A 697 40.56 -11.13 -23.70
C VAL A 697 41.22 -9.91 -24.29
N ILE A 698 40.70 -8.73 -23.95
CA ILE A 698 41.26 -7.44 -24.31
C ILE A 698 42.04 -6.91 -23.11
N THR A 699 43.35 -6.76 -23.28
CA THR A 699 44.22 -6.23 -22.23
C THR A 699 44.30 -4.71 -22.30
N CYS A 700 44.13 -4.06 -21.16
CA CYS A 700 44.29 -2.61 -20.99
C CYS A 700 45.32 -2.30 -19.89
N GLY A 701 45.73 -1.04 -19.81
CA GLY A 701 46.73 -0.58 -18.84
C GLY A 701 46.32 -0.79 -17.37
N PRO A 702 47.24 -0.56 -16.43
CA PRO A 702 47.05 -0.93 -15.04
C PRO A 702 46.08 -0.04 -14.25
N GLU A 703 45.71 1.12 -14.79
CA GLU A 703 44.95 2.14 -14.06
C GLU A 703 43.44 2.05 -14.34
N THR A 704 42.61 2.51 -13.41
CA THR A 704 41.14 2.56 -13.58
C THR A 704 40.74 3.37 -14.83
N ARG A 705 41.49 4.42 -15.17
CA ARG A 705 41.28 5.20 -16.40
C ARG A 705 41.39 4.35 -17.66
N ASP A 706 42.23 3.32 -17.67
CA ASP A 706 42.44 2.46 -18.83
C ASP A 706 41.24 1.55 -19.06
N ILE A 707 40.60 1.09 -17.98
CA ILE A 707 39.33 0.36 -18.03
C ILE A 707 38.22 1.27 -18.57
N ALA A 708 38.16 2.53 -18.13
CA ALA A 708 37.19 3.50 -18.64
C ALA A 708 37.39 3.79 -20.15
N VAL A 709 38.65 3.86 -20.61
CA VAL A 709 38.98 3.99 -22.04
C VAL A 709 38.56 2.74 -22.81
N ALA A 710 38.82 1.54 -22.28
CA ALA A 710 38.38 0.29 -22.89
C ALA A 710 36.85 0.21 -22.97
N ALA A 711 36.14 0.50 -21.88
CA ALA A 711 34.67 0.53 -21.86
C ALA A 711 34.11 1.48 -22.93
N ARG A 712 34.65 2.70 -23.04
CA ARG A 712 34.26 3.66 -24.10
C ARG A 712 34.54 3.13 -25.51
N CYS A 713 35.67 2.44 -25.72
CA CYS A 713 36.00 1.82 -27.00
C CYS A 713 34.94 0.82 -27.48
N PHE A 714 34.38 0.04 -26.55
CA PHE A 714 33.31 -0.92 -26.82
C PHE A 714 31.90 -0.31 -26.72
N GLY A 715 31.78 0.98 -26.42
CA GLY A 715 30.49 1.65 -26.21
C GLY A 715 29.76 1.14 -24.96
N LEU A 716 30.47 0.78 -23.92
CA LEU A 716 29.90 0.39 -22.63
C LEU A 716 29.72 1.63 -21.75
N TYR A 717 28.65 1.65 -20.97
CA TYR A 717 28.47 2.56 -19.86
C TYR A 717 29.48 2.24 -18.75
N PHE A 718 30.20 3.27 -18.30
CA PHE A 718 31.18 3.19 -17.23
C PHE A 718 31.17 4.51 -16.46
N ASP A 719 30.95 4.44 -15.14
CA ASP A 719 31.10 5.57 -14.22
C ASP A 719 32.44 5.49 -13.46
N GLU A 720 32.93 6.60 -12.90
CA GLU A 720 34.18 6.67 -12.12
C GLU A 720 34.22 5.67 -10.96
N HIS A 721 33.05 5.19 -10.51
CA HIS A 721 32.88 4.16 -9.49
C HIS A 721 32.95 2.71 -10.02
N SER A 722 33.29 2.49 -11.29
CA SER A 722 33.51 1.16 -11.91
C SER A 722 32.28 0.22 -11.91
N THR A 723 31.15 0.70 -12.41
CA THR A 723 29.90 -0.08 -12.55
C THR A 723 30.06 -1.28 -13.48
N GLY A 724 29.48 -2.43 -13.12
CA GLY A 724 29.46 -3.63 -13.96
C GLY A 724 30.80 -4.39 -14.02
N VAL A 725 31.63 -4.24 -13.00
CA VAL A 725 32.97 -4.83 -12.91
C VAL A 725 33.00 -5.91 -11.83
N TYR A 726 33.74 -7.00 -12.05
CA TYR A 726 34.06 -7.99 -11.00
C TYR A 726 35.56 -8.12 -10.86
N LYS A 727 36.13 -7.77 -9.70
CA LYS A 727 37.60 -7.83 -9.47
C LYS A 727 38.40 -7.19 -10.62
N ARG A 728 37.95 -6.02 -11.07
CA ARG A 728 38.52 -5.23 -12.20
C ARG A 728 38.42 -5.87 -13.60
N VAL A 729 37.52 -6.84 -13.77
CA VAL A 729 37.20 -7.43 -15.08
C VAL A 729 35.82 -6.97 -15.52
N ILE A 730 35.72 -6.42 -16.74
CA ILE A 730 34.43 -6.23 -17.43
C ILE A 730 34.19 -7.45 -18.30
N ARG A 731 32.98 -8.00 -18.24
CA ARG A 731 32.54 -9.13 -19.04
C ARG A 731 31.25 -8.77 -19.77
N PHE A 732 31.19 -9.09 -21.06
CA PHE A 732 29.99 -8.92 -21.87
C PHE A 732 29.97 -9.92 -23.03
N VAL A 733 28.82 -10.06 -23.72
CA VAL A 733 28.68 -10.98 -24.86
C VAL A 733 28.34 -10.19 -26.12
N ALA A 734 29.19 -10.30 -27.15
CA ALA A 734 28.97 -9.67 -28.44
C ALA A 734 28.97 -10.73 -29.55
N ASN A 735 27.91 -10.81 -30.35
CA ASN A 735 27.77 -11.82 -31.43
C ASN A 735 28.08 -13.27 -30.98
N SER A 736 27.59 -13.67 -29.80
CA SER A 736 27.86 -14.97 -29.16
C SER A 736 29.33 -15.22 -28.73
N VAL A 737 30.20 -14.20 -28.85
CA VAL A 737 31.57 -14.22 -28.34
C VAL A 737 31.61 -13.60 -26.95
N ARG A 738 32.25 -14.29 -26.00
CA ARG A 738 32.48 -13.73 -24.65
C ARG A 738 33.71 -12.82 -24.67
N VAL A 739 33.50 -11.55 -24.36
CA VAL A 739 34.57 -10.55 -24.32
C VAL A 739 34.90 -10.25 -22.87
N PHE A 740 36.19 -10.31 -22.54
CA PHE A 740 36.73 -9.96 -21.23
C PHE A 740 37.68 -8.79 -21.37
N ILE A 741 37.42 -7.68 -20.69
CA ILE A 741 38.38 -6.58 -20.57
C ILE A 741 39.13 -6.77 -19.26
N VAL A 742 40.44 -6.97 -19.35
CA VAL A 742 41.30 -7.33 -18.21
C VAL A 742 42.49 -6.39 -18.15
N ASN A 743 42.91 -6.04 -16.94
CA ASN A 743 44.14 -5.30 -16.69
C ASN A 743 45.37 -6.15 -17.01
N GLU A 744 46.38 -5.60 -17.69
CA GLU A 744 47.61 -6.29 -18.06
C GLU A 744 48.32 -6.99 -16.87
N MET A 745 48.23 -6.43 -15.65
CA MET A 745 48.82 -7.02 -14.44
C MET A 745 48.13 -8.33 -14.00
N LEU A 746 46.82 -8.47 -14.26
CA LEU A 746 46.05 -9.69 -14.04
C LEU A 746 46.21 -10.71 -15.19
N SER A 747 46.75 -10.26 -16.33
CA SER A 747 46.92 -11.09 -17.52
C SER A 747 48.23 -11.89 -17.56
N LYS A 748 49.22 -11.51 -16.72
CA LYS A 748 50.54 -12.16 -16.59
C LYS A 748 50.44 -13.32 -15.58
N ARG A 749 50.97 -14.49 -15.98
CA ARG A 749 50.82 -15.81 -15.32
C ARG A 749 50.90 -15.77 -13.78
N GLY A 750 49.89 -16.35 -13.13
CA GLY A 750 49.99 -16.90 -11.77
C GLY A 750 49.55 -16.00 -10.62
N SER A 751 49.25 -14.72 -10.83
CA SER A 751 48.65 -13.88 -9.79
C SER A 751 47.21 -14.32 -9.55
N SER A 752 46.92 -14.76 -8.33
CA SER A 752 45.55 -15.10 -7.96
C SER A 752 44.69 -13.83 -8.04
N PHE A 753 43.45 -13.94 -8.52
CA PHE A 753 42.44 -12.87 -8.40
C PHE A 753 42.17 -12.48 -6.92
N ALA A 754 42.83 -13.12 -5.94
CA ALA A 754 42.69 -12.85 -4.50
C ALA A 754 43.65 -11.75 -3.97
N GLU A 755 44.70 -11.37 -4.70
CA GLU A 755 45.70 -10.39 -4.19
C GLU A 755 45.30 -8.92 -4.40
N SER A 756 44.25 -8.62 -5.18
CA SER A 756 43.87 -7.23 -5.48
C SER A 756 42.88 -6.58 -4.49
N SER A 757 42.39 -7.31 -3.48
CA SER A 757 41.45 -6.79 -2.46
C SER A 757 42.15 -6.16 -1.25
N ALA A 758 43.48 -6.24 -1.14
CA ALA A 758 44.21 -5.86 0.09
C ALA A 758 44.71 -4.41 0.15
N ASN A 759 44.65 -3.63 -0.93
CA ASN A 759 45.12 -2.23 -0.92
C ASN A 759 43.99 -1.27 -1.33
N ILE A 760 43.09 -1.00 -0.38
CA ILE A 760 42.22 0.18 -0.43
C ILE A 760 42.46 0.95 0.87
N SER A 761 43.54 1.73 0.87
CA SER A 761 43.73 2.84 1.80
C SER A 761 43.95 4.09 0.96
N HIS A 762 42.98 5.00 1.02
CA HIS A 762 43.03 6.42 0.67
C HIS A 762 43.82 6.84 -0.59
N SER A 763 43.10 7.18 -1.65
CA SER A 763 43.38 8.36 -2.49
C SER A 763 42.11 8.83 -3.17
#